data_AF-A0A7W9UNL3-F1
#
_entry.id   AF-A0A7W9UNL3-F1
#
_cell.length_a   1.000
_cell.length_b   1.000
_cell.length_c   1.000
_cell.angle_alpha   90.00
_cell.angle_beta   90.00
_cell.angle_gamma   90.00
#
_symmetry.space_group_name_H-M   'P 1'
#
loop_
_entity.id
_entity.type
_entity.pdbx_description
1 polymer ?
#
loop_
_entity_poly.entity_id
_entity_poly.type
_entity_poly.pdbx_seq_one_letter_code
_entity_poly.pdbx_strand_id
1 'polypeptide(L)'
;MTAPTSRPTAAHARASWQRVTAALEQAVGGGREAGSWTRYCCPVHEGDGRAHDPSLGVKYLTDAGRTKVRCFAGCPDTEILGRLDLQVSDLYDEPITRAGKGFRRPTRAPQPRPVPRAEQAITAAGLPLVKVTKDHGAQTGGVKTVASYPYVDQAGVVVGEVVRRHIPHEHGRKKEFYQRHWNPQTGRMEAGGFAPVPFQLPQLLDAIGEGRSVYVCEGEEDVLAAARAGIPATCNAAGAGKWRPEHAQWLKGARRVVIVADRDAPGYRHADKVAESLRGLVGEVRIVQAAAGKDLRDHFAAGHELGELEPVPGLDPRTPLPARAEAVATPFAGDPSPARAADGSQLDHPTTNGGSHMPDNSTINLSGLHSSDSGHHHDDTMDHIGGRFAMLMQRVMQEVMQRAITSHAARREAAEQWRKYDERRRAAEEAQHAAQRKAVEKILAAAKKTGFDRLSRSEIAAVLKDAVEWAPDSDAARHAATELADHIRERWGVHVDVDNGHVTVDAPPEMAAKLAAAEQERAAAARLATAQDRMVEMIATEGVDEESLRALRAQIEQWRTSPSPEGVAQLAGNLHDFAARGADGAAKKRLLEQIEHWRQQPSPDRLQLVSRQVQALADASIDESTRQSLYAAVEQWRKAPSPQGLQQLTEKMKAAGVGEKTRTRTRFVALYLGAPAVAETTPITDLGGPATLASTALRKLDEPLVDPGEEVKYRVDTLLMDYQAKLKHGHDTVSVQARLADAVSVMTPEDQQIARDRGKAIRDNPAGQYRQLWPEHVDRDELAATVRAYAALAPTVEATAASADGTDVDANWAAAQRDRATTMRSQIDKAIRSGKGLDRLEKDQLRAVLADVEAGKTTVPDMLLADDRTTAALDRDRADEIGYRTAAINRREVEEILSGHAAPETAVRSVRDELGRVAVEQARLAAGRTSLRDYEGTGADEKLLAGLVAGGVPEPVRNQVRKALDNAREDSAVTGHQARRIQDRWADRREAVAVQRTPEGPAYDSPERRAGLAHNLRNAGLSPDEVRQNIAADGGRAKPPSTPVQAPAPEKKVRLTTPGTGLQQAYNRANGRDQGIGD
;
A
#
# COMPACT_ATOMS: atom_id res chain seq x y z
N MET A 1 12.35 -75.38 -31.95
CA MET A 1 12.86 -74.93 -33.27
C MET A 1 12.89 -73.41 -33.27
N THR A 2 14.03 -72.81 -33.61
CA THR A 2 14.22 -71.35 -33.70
C THR A 2 13.99 -70.88 -35.13
N ALA A 3 13.10 -69.90 -35.33
CA ALA A 3 13.00 -69.17 -36.59
C ALA A 3 13.92 -67.92 -36.52
N PRO A 4 14.81 -67.69 -37.49
CA PRO A 4 15.76 -66.58 -37.42
C PRO A 4 15.11 -65.26 -37.86
N THR A 5 15.09 -64.26 -36.99
CA THR A 5 14.89 -62.86 -37.41
C THR A 5 16.21 -62.33 -37.96
N SER A 6 16.24 -62.04 -39.27
CA SER A 6 17.39 -61.50 -39.96
C SER A 6 17.79 -60.13 -39.41
N ARG A 7 19.07 -59.96 -39.04
CA ARG A 7 19.64 -58.62 -38.86
C ARG A 7 19.67 -57.90 -40.23
N PRO A 8 19.32 -56.61 -40.31
CA PRO A 8 19.55 -55.83 -41.52
C PRO A 8 21.07 -55.75 -41.80
N THR A 9 21.43 -55.75 -43.09
CA THR A 9 22.83 -55.70 -43.53
C THR A 9 23.42 -54.30 -43.32
N ALA A 10 24.73 -54.23 -43.08
CA ALA A 10 25.43 -52.99 -42.71
C ALA A 10 25.45 -51.88 -43.80
N ALA A 11 24.87 -52.13 -44.98
CA ALA A 11 24.85 -51.21 -46.11
C ALA A 11 23.81 -50.07 -46.02
N HIS A 12 22.89 -50.11 -45.04
CA HIS A 12 21.84 -49.09 -44.86
C HIS A 12 21.93 -48.31 -43.54
N ALA A 13 23.05 -48.41 -42.82
CA ALA A 13 23.26 -47.61 -41.62
C ALA A 13 23.33 -46.11 -41.97
N ARG A 14 22.38 -45.31 -41.45
CA ARG A 14 22.30 -43.85 -41.61
C ARG A 14 21.95 -43.35 -43.02
N ALA A 15 21.22 -44.13 -43.82
CA ALA A 15 20.69 -43.69 -45.11
C ALA A 15 19.80 -42.42 -45.01
N SER A 16 19.02 -42.26 -43.93
CA SER A 16 18.22 -41.05 -43.69
C SER A 16 19.07 -39.85 -43.29
N TRP A 17 20.24 -40.08 -42.69
CA TRP A 17 21.17 -39.00 -42.35
C TRP A 17 21.73 -38.41 -43.64
N GLN A 18 22.27 -39.28 -44.51
CA GLN A 18 22.84 -38.91 -45.80
C GLN A 18 21.81 -38.19 -46.69
N ARG A 19 20.56 -38.66 -46.78
CA ARG A 19 19.48 -37.98 -47.52
C ARG A 19 19.25 -36.55 -47.01
N VAL A 20 19.09 -36.38 -45.70
CA VAL A 20 18.73 -35.08 -45.09
C VAL A 20 19.90 -34.10 -45.10
N THR A 21 21.12 -34.54 -44.81
CA THR A 21 22.29 -33.65 -44.83
C THR A 21 22.67 -33.26 -46.26
N ALA A 22 22.59 -34.17 -47.25
CA ALA A 22 22.87 -33.81 -48.64
C ALA A 22 21.87 -32.77 -49.19
N ALA A 23 20.56 -32.94 -48.91
CA ALA A 23 19.54 -31.96 -49.30
C ALA A 23 19.78 -30.58 -48.66
N LEU A 24 20.18 -30.54 -47.39
CA LEU A 24 20.55 -29.29 -46.71
C LEU A 24 21.84 -28.68 -47.25
N GLU A 25 22.86 -29.48 -47.51
CA GLU A 25 24.15 -28.99 -48.05
C GLU A 25 23.99 -28.43 -49.46
N GLN A 26 23.06 -28.98 -50.24
CA GLN A 26 22.65 -28.43 -51.54
C GLN A 26 21.78 -27.15 -51.43
N ALA A 27 20.91 -27.04 -50.42
CA ALA A 27 19.96 -25.94 -50.30
C ALA A 27 20.47 -24.71 -49.51
N VAL A 28 21.32 -24.93 -48.49
CA VAL A 28 21.80 -23.89 -47.55
C VAL A 28 23.30 -23.97 -47.23
N GLY A 29 24.03 -24.91 -47.83
CA GLY A 29 25.48 -25.05 -47.68
C GLY A 29 25.93 -25.88 -46.47
N GLY A 30 27.25 -25.96 -46.28
CA GLY A 30 27.91 -26.84 -45.30
C GLY A 30 27.52 -26.55 -43.84
N GLY A 31 27.10 -27.59 -43.13
CA GLY A 31 26.70 -27.49 -41.72
C GLY A 31 27.88 -27.33 -40.76
N ARG A 32 27.64 -26.68 -39.61
CA ARG A 32 28.61 -26.53 -38.52
C ARG A 32 28.29 -27.49 -37.38
N GLU A 33 29.28 -28.23 -36.89
CA GLU A 33 29.08 -29.13 -35.74
C GLU A 33 28.88 -28.34 -34.43
N ALA A 34 27.91 -28.76 -33.62
CA ALA A 34 27.54 -28.11 -32.36
C ALA A 34 27.28 -29.19 -31.28
N GLY A 35 28.33 -29.93 -30.92
CA GLY A 35 28.24 -31.08 -30.02
C GLY A 35 27.53 -32.24 -30.70
N SER A 36 26.44 -32.75 -30.10
CA SER A 36 25.71 -33.91 -30.67
C SER A 36 24.67 -33.56 -31.75
N TRP A 37 24.77 -32.38 -32.35
CA TRP A 37 23.92 -31.88 -33.44
C TRP A 37 24.79 -31.19 -34.50
N THR A 38 24.44 -31.32 -35.78
CA THR A 38 24.95 -30.47 -36.86
C THR A 38 23.95 -29.33 -37.07
N ARG A 39 24.43 -28.09 -37.19
CA ARG A 39 23.58 -26.92 -37.47
C ARG A 39 23.72 -26.45 -38.90
N TYR A 40 22.59 -26.15 -39.51
CA TYR A 40 22.45 -25.54 -40.82
C TYR A 40 21.66 -24.23 -40.70
N CYS A 41 21.69 -23.39 -41.73
CA CYS A 41 20.71 -22.31 -41.83
C CYS A 41 19.33 -22.90 -42.19
N CYS A 42 18.25 -22.27 -41.75
CA CYS A 42 16.90 -22.75 -41.93
C CYS A 42 16.32 -22.30 -43.29
N PRO A 43 16.02 -23.21 -44.24
CA PRO A 43 15.56 -22.85 -45.60
C PRO A 43 14.17 -22.21 -45.66
N VAL A 44 13.50 -22.07 -44.50
CA VAL A 44 12.20 -21.41 -44.36
C VAL A 44 12.36 -19.90 -44.11
N HIS A 45 13.23 -19.49 -43.18
CA HIS A 45 13.34 -18.10 -42.71
C HIS A 45 14.75 -17.47 -42.78
N GLU A 46 15.80 -18.26 -43.01
CA GLU A 46 17.18 -17.80 -43.25
C GLU A 46 17.59 -17.97 -44.73
N GLY A 47 16.66 -18.41 -45.58
CA GLY A 47 16.86 -18.63 -47.02
C GLY A 47 16.88 -17.35 -47.88
N ASP A 48 17.14 -16.18 -47.30
CA ASP A 48 17.21 -14.89 -48.01
C ASP A 48 18.64 -14.51 -48.46
N GLY A 49 19.62 -15.38 -48.22
CA GLY A 49 21.01 -15.20 -48.63
C GLY A 49 21.83 -14.24 -47.76
N ARG A 50 21.30 -13.77 -46.62
CA ARG A 50 22.03 -12.92 -45.69
C ARG A 50 22.83 -13.74 -44.66
N ALA A 51 23.76 -13.08 -43.98
CA ALA A 51 24.56 -13.70 -42.92
C ALA A 51 23.73 -13.86 -41.62
N HIS A 52 23.27 -15.08 -41.36
CA HIS A 52 22.52 -15.47 -40.16
C HIS A 52 23.30 -16.49 -39.31
N ASP A 53 22.95 -16.59 -38.02
CA ASP A 53 23.45 -17.65 -37.14
C ASP A 53 22.64 -18.95 -37.33
N PRO A 54 23.26 -20.10 -37.67
CA PRO A 54 22.56 -21.35 -37.98
C PRO A 54 21.55 -21.81 -36.91
N SER A 55 20.25 -21.71 -37.21
CA SER A 55 19.15 -22.06 -36.28
C SER A 55 18.53 -23.44 -36.51
N LEU A 56 18.90 -24.17 -37.57
CA LEU A 56 18.36 -25.49 -37.88
C LEU A 56 19.25 -26.60 -37.33
N GLY A 57 18.81 -27.29 -36.28
CA GLY A 57 19.51 -28.44 -35.71
C GLY A 57 19.12 -29.76 -36.37
N VAL A 58 20.10 -30.56 -36.78
CA VAL A 58 19.91 -31.90 -37.34
C VAL A 58 20.72 -32.92 -36.53
N LYS A 59 20.10 -34.05 -36.18
CA LYS A 59 20.71 -35.15 -35.42
C LYS A 59 20.18 -36.50 -35.84
N TYR A 60 21.07 -37.45 -36.12
CA TYR A 60 20.70 -38.86 -36.31
C TYR A 60 20.46 -39.56 -34.96
N LEU A 61 19.42 -40.39 -34.90
CA LEU A 61 19.02 -41.17 -33.73
C LEU A 61 19.25 -42.66 -34.02
N THR A 62 20.38 -43.18 -33.56
CA THR A 62 20.83 -44.58 -33.76
C THR A 62 19.88 -45.61 -33.15
N ASP A 63 19.17 -45.23 -32.09
CA ASP A 63 18.15 -45.98 -31.37
C ASP A 63 16.81 -46.07 -32.12
N ALA A 64 16.56 -45.16 -33.06
CA ALA A 64 15.28 -44.99 -33.73
C ALA A 64 15.34 -45.08 -35.27
N GLY A 65 16.50 -45.42 -35.85
CA GLY A 65 16.69 -45.61 -37.29
C GLY A 65 16.27 -44.41 -38.14
N ARG A 66 16.54 -43.19 -37.64
CA ARG A 66 16.01 -41.96 -38.24
C ARG A 66 16.81 -40.70 -37.95
N THR A 67 16.69 -39.73 -38.85
CA THR A 67 17.14 -38.35 -38.68
C THR A 67 16.06 -37.53 -38.00
N LYS A 68 16.44 -36.73 -37.01
CA LYS A 68 15.63 -35.67 -36.44
C LYS A 68 16.13 -34.31 -36.92
N VAL A 69 15.25 -33.55 -37.56
CA VAL A 69 15.39 -32.13 -37.85
C VAL A 69 14.65 -31.35 -36.75
N ARG A 70 15.09 -30.12 -36.44
CA ARG A 70 14.35 -29.15 -35.61
C ARG A 70 14.87 -27.72 -35.83
N CYS A 71 13.99 -26.79 -36.21
CA CYS A 71 14.31 -25.36 -36.15
C CYS A 71 14.22 -24.85 -34.70
N PHE A 72 15.23 -24.12 -34.22
CA PHE A 72 15.22 -23.50 -32.90
C PHE A 72 14.48 -22.16 -32.87
N ALA A 73 14.31 -21.48 -34.02
CA ALA A 73 13.46 -20.30 -34.16
C ALA A 73 11.95 -20.61 -34.32
N GLY A 74 11.56 -21.89 -34.40
CA GLY A 74 10.17 -22.34 -34.30
C GLY A 74 9.46 -22.76 -35.59
N CYS A 75 10.11 -22.74 -36.76
CA CYS A 75 9.53 -23.25 -38.01
C CYS A 75 9.11 -24.73 -37.87
N PRO A 76 7.95 -25.15 -38.40
CA PRO A 76 7.48 -26.53 -38.28
C PRO A 76 8.23 -27.49 -39.22
N ASP A 77 8.55 -28.68 -38.72
CA ASP A 77 9.36 -29.69 -39.42
C ASP A 77 8.84 -30.02 -40.84
N THR A 78 7.53 -30.00 -41.07
CA THR A 78 6.90 -30.25 -42.38
C THR A 78 7.17 -29.17 -43.42
N GLU A 79 7.30 -27.91 -43.00
CA GLU A 79 7.61 -26.79 -43.92
C GLU A 79 9.09 -26.78 -44.28
N ILE A 80 9.95 -27.11 -43.31
CA ILE A 80 11.39 -27.28 -43.52
C ILE A 80 11.65 -28.41 -44.52
N LEU A 81 11.00 -29.57 -44.34
CA LEU A 81 11.11 -30.70 -45.27
C LEU A 81 10.54 -30.36 -46.66
N GLY A 82 9.41 -29.66 -46.73
CA GLY A 82 8.83 -29.20 -48.00
C GLY A 82 9.73 -28.22 -48.78
N ARG A 83 10.56 -27.43 -48.10
CA ARG A 83 11.59 -26.59 -48.74
C ARG A 83 12.83 -27.36 -49.22
N LEU A 84 12.97 -28.64 -48.84
CA LEU A 84 14.07 -29.53 -49.22
C LEU A 84 13.63 -30.63 -50.21
N ASP A 85 12.38 -30.58 -50.67
CA ASP A 85 11.69 -31.63 -51.44
C ASP A 85 11.73 -33.02 -50.77
N LEU A 86 11.65 -33.03 -49.43
CA LEU A 86 11.64 -34.24 -48.61
C LEU A 86 10.27 -34.48 -47.96
N GLN A 87 9.93 -35.75 -47.77
CA GLN A 87 8.73 -36.20 -47.06
C GLN A 87 9.09 -36.71 -45.66
N VAL A 88 8.09 -36.84 -44.79
CA VAL A 88 8.28 -37.39 -43.42
C VAL A 88 8.75 -38.86 -43.45
N SER A 89 8.55 -39.58 -44.56
CA SER A 89 9.12 -40.93 -44.79
C SER A 89 10.63 -40.94 -44.86
N ASP A 90 11.26 -39.89 -45.39
CA ASP A 90 12.66 -39.94 -45.84
C ASP A 90 13.63 -39.65 -44.68
N LEU A 91 13.08 -39.13 -43.58
CA LEU A 91 13.67 -39.06 -42.25
C LEU A 91 14.00 -40.44 -41.66
N TYR A 92 13.41 -41.54 -42.12
CA TYR A 92 13.68 -42.90 -41.62
C TYR A 92 14.59 -43.64 -42.59
N ASP A 93 15.49 -44.51 -42.11
CA ASP A 93 16.44 -45.22 -42.97
C ASP A 93 15.72 -46.13 -43.98
N GLU A 94 14.76 -46.91 -43.47
CA GLU A 94 13.78 -47.68 -44.25
C GLU A 94 12.51 -46.85 -44.50
N PRO A 95 12.19 -46.47 -45.77
CA PRO A 95 10.98 -45.71 -46.07
C PRO A 95 9.72 -46.54 -45.86
N ILE A 96 8.67 -45.94 -45.27
CA ILE A 96 7.40 -46.61 -44.96
C ILE A 96 6.58 -46.85 -46.24
N THR A 97 6.90 -47.91 -46.97
CA THR A 97 6.28 -48.24 -48.27
C THR A 97 4.87 -48.81 -48.11
N ARG A 98 3.86 -48.08 -48.59
CA ARG A 98 2.47 -48.56 -48.69
C ARG A 98 2.24 -49.40 -49.94
N ALA A 99 2.80 -50.60 -50.01
CA ALA A 99 2.62 -51.53 -51.12
C ALA A 99 2.23 -52.94 -50.63
N GLY A 100 1.07 -53.45 -51.06
CA GLY A 100 0.59 -54.79 -50.71
C GLY A 100 -0.93 -54.94 -50.70
N LYS A 101 -1.54 -55.11 -51.88
CA LYS A 101 -2.96 -55.47 -51.99
C LYS A 101 -3.15 -56.96 -51.65
N GLY A 102 -4.04 -57.26 -50.71
CA GLY A 102 -4.52 -58.61 -50.44
C GLY A 102 -5.81 -58.56 -49.63
N PHE A 103 -6.89 -59.15 -50.14
CA PHE A 103 -8.21 -59.09 -49.49
C PHE A 103 -8.16 -59.76 -48.11
N ARG A 104 -8.45 -58.97 -47.07
CA ARG A 104 -8.88 -59.47 -45.76
C ARG A 104 -10.19 -58.81 -45.36
N ARG A 105 -11.00 -59.54 -44.59
CA ARG A 105 -12.30 -59.09 -44.05
C ARG A 105 -12.19 -57.70 -43.41
N PRO A 106 -13.27 -56.90 -43.38
CA PRO A 106 -13.25 -55.56 -42.80
C PRO A 106 -12.71 -55.58 -41.37
N THR A 107 -11.45 -55.19 -41.21
CA THR A 107 -10.84 -55.00 -39.90
C THR A 107 -11.50 -53.79 -39.27
N ARG A 108 -12.29 -54.06 -38.23
CA ARG A 108 -12.90 -53.08 -37.31
C ARG A 108 -11.97 -51.87 -37.19
N ALA A 109 -12.49 -50.68 -37.49
CA ALA A 109 -11.71 -49.44 -37.45
C ALA A 109 -10.90 -49.36 -36.15
N PRO A 110 -9.64 -48.86 -36.19
CA PRO A 110 -8.79 -48.82 -35.00
C PRO A 110 -9.52 -48.03 -33.93
N GLN A 111 -9.97 -48.74 -32.88
CA GLN A 111 -10.76 -48.15 -31.81
C GLN A 111 -9.98 -46.95 -31.25
N PRO A 112 -10.63 -45.79 -31.05
CA PRO A 112 -9.96 -44.65 -30.44
C PRO A 112 -9.35 -45.12 -29.12
N ARG A 113 -8.03 -44.92 -28.95
CA ARG A 113 -7.35 -45.31 -27.72
C ARG A 113 -8.08 -44.65 -26.56
N PRO A 114 -8.45 -45.38 -25.49
CA PRO A 114 -9.14 -44.78 -24.36
C PRO A 114 -8.28 -43.64 -23.82
N VAL A 115 -8.87 -42.45 -23.73
CA VAL A 115 -8.22 -41.25 -23.22
C VAL A 115 -7.68 -41.56 -21.82
N PRO A 116 -6.39 -41.30 -21.50
CA PRO A 116 -5.84 -41.66 -20.20
C PRO A 116 -6.64 -41.03 -19.04
N ARG A 117 -6.68 -41.73 -17.91
CA ARG A 117 -7.53 -41.38 -16.75
C ARG A 117 -7.25 -39.96 -16.24
N ALA A 118 -5.98 -39.57 -16.11
CA ALA A 118 -5.59 -38.19 -15.86
C ALA A 118 -6.15 -37.17 -16.88
N GLU A 119 -6.07 -37.43 -18.20
CA GLU A 119 -6.60 -36.51 -19.23
C GLU A 119 -8.13 -36.36 -19.15
N GLN A 120 -8.85 -37.44 -18.81
CA GLN A 120 -10.29 -37.37 -18.55
C GLN A 120 -10.62 -36.48 -17.35
N ALA A 121 -9.88 -36.62 -16.24
CA ALA A 121 -10.06 -35.82 -15.03
C ALA A 121 -9.66 -34.35 -15.25
N ILE A 122 -8.57 -34.06 -15.96
CA ILE A 122 -8.15 -32.70 -16.35
C ILE A 122 -9.25 -32.03 -17.18
N THR A 123 -9.83 -32.76 -18.14
CA THR A 123 -10.94 -32.27 -18.97
C THR A 123 -12.20 -32.02 -18.13
N ALA A 124 -12.54 -32.93 -17.22
CA ALA A 124 -13.70 -32.81 -16.33
C ALA A 124 -13.56 -31.65 -15.32
N ALA A 125 -12.33 -31.34 -14.89
CA ALA A 125 -12.01 -30.20 -14.04
C ALA A 125 -11.88 -28.87 -14.80
N GLY A 126 -12.09 -28.86 -16.14
CA GLY A 126 -11.96 -27.65 -16.97
C GLY A 126 -10.53 -27.12 -17.12
N LEU A 127 -9.51 -27.93 -16.76
CA LEU A 127 -8.12 -27.51 -16.73
C LEU A 127 -7.45 -27.61 -18.13
N PRO A 128 -6.51 -26.71 -18.47
CA PRO A 128 -5.84 -26.74 -19.77
C PRO A 128 -4.87 -27.93 -19.87
N LEU A 129 -5.10 -28.81 -20.85
CA LEU A 129 -4.31 -30.03 -21.10
C LEU A 129 -2.81 -29.74 -21.31
N VAL A 130 -2.46 -28.55 -21.82
CA VAL A 130 -1.08 -28.09 -22.02
C VAL A 130 -0.84 -26.83 -21.20
N LYS A 131 0.15 -26.88 -20.31
CA LYS A 131 0.59 -25.74 -19.50
C LYS A 131 1.44 -24.82 -20.36
N VAL A 132 0.89 -23.65 -20.74
CA VAL A 132 1.63 -22.63 -21.50
C VAL A 132 2.83 -22.16 -20.66
N THR A 133 4.03 -22.24 -21.23
CA THR A 133 5.23 -21.65 -20.62
C THR A 133 5.13 -20.14 -20.66
N LYS A 134 5.02 -19.50 -19.49
CA LYS A 134 5.06 -18.04 -19.39
C LYS A 134 6.43 -17.54 -19.90
N ASP A 135 6.40 -16.57 -20.81
CA ASP A 135 7.59 -15.80 -21.13
C ASP A 135 7.97 -14.92 -19.93
N HIS A 136 9.25 -14.94 -19.60
CA HIS A 136 9.83 -14.20 -18.50
C HIS A 136 10.55 -12.93 -18.96
N GLY A 137 10.86 -12.78 -20.25
CA GLY A 137 11.71 -11.69 -20.76
C GLY A 137 13.19 -11.86 -20.38
N ALA A 138 13.99 -10.82 -20.59
CA ALA A 138 15.43 -10.83 -20.28
C ALA A 138 15.69 -11.03 -18.77
N GLN A 139 16.85 -11.60 -18.45
CA GLN A 139 17.30 -11.75 -17.06
C GLN A 139 17.75 -10.40 -16.50
N THR A 140 17.19 -9.99 -15.36
CA THR A 140 17.39 -8.66 -14.76
C THR A 140 18.24 -8.67 -13.48
N GLY A 141 18.73 -9.83 -13.05
CA GLY A 141 19.58 -9.94 -11.86
C GLY A 141 20.22 -11.31 -11.66
N GLY A 142 21.04 -11.41 -10.61
CA GLY A 142 21.76 -12.62 -10.24
C GLY A 142 20.86 -13.78 -9.76
N VAL A 143 21.41 -14.99 -9.77
CA VAL A 143 20.71 -16.23 -9.41
C VAL A 143 20.71 -16.41 -7.89
N LYS A 144 19.61 -16.05 -7.20
CA LYS A 144 19.51 -16.22 -5.75
C LYS A 144 19.08 -17.65 -5.38
N THR A 145 19.78 -18.28 -4.46
CA THR A 145 19.28 -19.49 -3.77
C THR A 145 18.26 -19.05 -2.72
N VAL A 146 17.12 -19.75 -2.63
CA VAL A 146 15.98 -19.33 -1.79
C VAL A 146 15.61 -20.40 -0.75
N ALA A 147 15.88 -21.67 -1.02
CA ALA A 147 15.74 -22.75 -0.07
C ALA A 147 16.60 -23.95 -0.49
N SER A 148 16.96 -24.79 0.47
CA SER A 148 17.65 -26.04 0.23
C SER A 148 17.02 -27.12 1.12
N TYR A 149 16.71 -28.28 0.56
CA TYR A 149 15.95 -29.35 1.19
C TYR A 149 16.81 -30.62 1.27
N PRO A 150 17.41 -30.94 2.44
CA PRO A 150 18.31 -32.08 2.58
C PRO A 150 17.54 -33.40 2.59
N TYR A 151 18.00 -34.37 1.81
CA TYR A 151 17.48 -35.73 1.76
C TYR A 151 18.39 -36.64 2.58
N VAL A 152 17.80 -37.27 3.59
CA VAL A 152 18.48 -38.20 4.51
C VAL A 152 18.01 -39.63 4.28
N ASP A 153 18.88 -40.60 4.55
CA ASP A 153 18.53 -42.02 4.54
C ASP A 153 17.75 -42.44 5.80
N GLN A 154 17.46 -43.75 5.89
CA GLN A 154 16.79 -44.39 7.03
C GLN A 154 17.54 -44.28 8.37
N ALA A 155 18.82 -43.87 8.37
CA ALA A 155 19.64 -43.65 9.56
C ALA A 155 19.82 -42.14 9.87
N GLY A 156 19.18 -41.26 9.10
CA GLY A 156 19.31 -39.80 9.23
C GLY A 156 20.56 -39.21 8.56
N VAL A 157 21.32 -40.00 7.79
CA VAL A 157 22.55 -39.53 7.12
C VAL A 157 22.20 -38.84 5.81
N VAL A 158 22.76 -37.65 5.56
CA VAL A 158 22.51 -36.88 4.34
C VAL A 158 23.07 -37.61 3.11
N VAL A 159 22.21 -37.89 2.14
CA VAL A 159 22.54 -38.52 0.84
C VAL A 159 22.66 -37.47 -0.27
N GLY A 160 21.91 -36.37 -0.14
CA GLY A 160 21.91 -35.27 -1.09
C GLY A 160 20.91 -34.19 -0.70
N GLU A 161 20.63 -33.27 -1.62
CA GLU A 161 19.82 -32.08 -1.36
C GLU A 161 19.25 -31.52 -2.66
N VAL A 162 18.00 -31.05 -2.60
CA VAL A 162 17.38 -30.26 -3.66
C VAL A 162 17.54 -28.78 -3.31
N VAL A 163 18.17 -28.01 -4.18
CA VAL A 163 18.40 -26.58 -3.97
C VAL A 163 17.54 -25.78 -4.94
N ARG A 164 16.70 -24.91 -4.38
CA ARG A 164 15.78 -24.03 -5.09
C ARG A 164 16.40 -22.66 -5.32
N ARG A 165 16.36 -22.20 -6.57
CA ARG A 165 16.84 -20.89 -7.02
C ARG A 165 15.72 -20.06 -7.64
N HIS A 166 15.82 -18.74 -7.50
CA HIS A 166 14.98 -17.76 -8.20
C HIS A 166 15.90 -16.85 -9.02
N ILE A 167 15.55 -16.66 -10.28
CA ILE A 167 16.24 -15.73 -11.18
C ILE A 167 15.30 -14.55 -11.46
N PRO A 168 15.71 -13.29 -11.21
CA PRO A 168 14.95 -12.11 -11.63
C PRO A 168 14.92 -11.98 -13.17
N HIS A 169 13.75 -11.71 -13.72
CA HIS A 169 13.57 -11.38 -15.14
C HIS A 169 12.57 -10.22 -15.29
N GLU A 170 12.49 -9.62 -16.48
CA GLU A 170 11.61 -8.48 -16.79
C GLU A 170 10.13 -8.72 -16.47
N HIS A 171 9.64 -9.96 -16.63
CA HIS A 171 8.24 -10.33 -16.41
C HIS A 171 8.04 -11.22 -15.16
N GLY A 172 8.96 -11.14 -14.19
CA GLY A 172 8.79 -11.65 -12.83
C GLY A 172 10.03 -12.37 -12.29
N ARG A 173 9.84 -13.58 -11.74
CA ARG A 173 10.91 -14.44 -11.25
C ARG A 173 10.78 -15.82 -11.86
N LYS A 174 11.83 -16.32 -12.50
CA LYS A 174 11.93 -17.71 -12.98
C LYS A 174 12.34 -18.59 -11.80
N LYS A 175 11.58 -19.65 -11.53
CA LYS A 175 11.92 -20.65 -10.49
C LYS A 175 12.77 -21.75 -11.14
N GLU A 176 13.89 -22.10 -10.51
CA GLU A 176 14.73 -23.23 -10.92
C GLU A 176 15.07 -24.13 -9.72
N PHE A 177 15.34 -25.41 -9.99
CA PHE A 177 15.70 -26.40 -8.99
C PHE A 177 16.84 -27.25 -9.55
N TYR A 178 17.83 -27.58 -8.72
CA TYR A 178 18.89 -28.51 -9.07
C TYR A 178 19.23 -29.42 -7.88
N GLN A 179 19.87 -30.55 -8.17
CA GLN A 179 20.27 -31.54 -7.18
C GLN A 179 21.78 -31.47 -6.93
N ARG A 180 22.17 -31.68 -5.69
CA ARG A 180 23.55 -32.00 -5.29
C ARG A 180 23.52 -33.24 -4.39
N HIS A 181 24.56 -34.07 -4.48
CA HIS A 181 24.72 -35.29 -3.69
C HIS A 181 25.82 -35.10 -2.66
N TRP A 182 25.71 -35.79 -1.53
CA TRP A 182 26.74 -35.78 -0.50
C TRP A 182 27.87 -36.74 -0.88
N ASN A 183 29.10 -36.22 -0.97
CA ASN A 183 30.29 -37.03 -1.16
C ASN A 183 30.97 -37.26 0.21
N PRO A 184 30.89 -38.47 0.79
CA PRO A 184 31.44 -38.75 2.12
C PRO A 184 32.98 -38.82 2.15
N GLN A 185 33.66 -38.86 0.99
CA GLN A 185 35.12 -38.84 0.90
C GLN A 185 35.68 -37.42 0.93
N THR A 186 34.96 -36.45 0.37
CA THR A 186 35.37 -35.03 0.32
C THR A 186 34.71 -34.18 1.41
N GLY A 187 33.67 -34.71 2.08
CA GLY A 187 32.89 -34.01 3.11
C GLY A 187 32.09 -32.83 2.53
N ARG A 188 31.66 -32.94 1.26
CA ARG A 188 31.10 -31.82 0.48
C ARG A 188 29.89 -32.25 -0.34
N MET A 189 29.10 -31.24 -0.70
CA MET A 189 27.98 -31.38 -1.64
C MET A 189 28.43 -31.12 -3.08
N GLU A 190 28.30 -32.12 -3.93
CA GLU A 190 28.79 -32.11 -5.31
C GLU A 190 27.63 -32.20 -6.33
N ALA A 191 27.75 -31.51 -7.46
CA ALA A 191 26.66 -31.39 -8.43
C ALA A 191 26.32 -32.75 -9.06
N GLY A 192 25.07 -33.21 -8.89
CA GLY A 192 24.65 -34.54 -9.30
C GLY A 192 23.33 -34.96 -8.64
N GLY A 193 22.69 -35.98 -9.22
CA GLY A 193 21.55 -36.65 -8.59
C GLY A 193 22.00 -37.67 -7.55
N PHE A 194 21.16 -37.90 -6.54
CA PHE A 194 21.38 -38.88 -5.48
C PHE A 194 20.41 -40.07 -5.60
N ALA A 195 20.43 -41.00 -4.64
CA ALA A 195 19.56 -42.17 -4.61
C ALA A 195 18.05 -41.79 -4.60
N PRO A 196 17.13 -42.62 -5.13
CA PRO A 196 15.68 -42.36 -5.13
C PRO A 196 15.07 -42.54 -3.74
N VAL A 197 15.37 -41.57 -2.87
CA VAL A 197 14.95 -41.51 -1.47
C VAL A 197 13.80 -40.49 -1.35
N PRO A 198 12.68 -40.83 -0.68
CA PRO A 198 11.61 -39.87 -0.38
C PRO A 198 12.07 -38.80 0.60
N PHE A 199 11.51 -37.58 0.51
CA PHE A 199 11.79 -36.52 1.47
C PHE A 199 11.22 -36.88 2.85
N GLN A 200 11.94 -36.57 3.94
CA GLN A 200 11.62 -37.02 5.31
C GLN A 200 11.46 -38.55 5.47
N LEU A 201 12.37 -39.35 4.89
CA LEU A 201 12.32 -40.81 4.95
C LEU A 201 12.22 -41.40 6.38
N PRO A 202 12.97 -40.93 7.41
CA PRO A 202 12.79 -41.44 8.77
C PRO A 202 11.37 -41.25 9.30
N GLN A 203 10.84 -40.02 9.21
CA GLN A 203 9.50 -39.66 9.69
C GLN A 203 8.39 -40.40 8.93
N LEU A 204 8.63 -40.70 7.65
CA LEU A 204 7.79 -41.56 6.82
C LEU A 204 7.76 -43.00 7.34
N LEU A 205 8.91 -43.58 7.68
CA LEU A 205 9.01 -44.95 8.20
C LEU A 205 8.37 -45.07 9.60
N ASP A 206 8.59 -44.08 10.48
CA ASP A 206 7.95 -44.01 11.80
C ASP A 206 6.42 -44.02 11.68
N ALA A 207 5.88 -43.16 10.80
CA ALA A 207 4.44 -43.07 10.56
C ALA A 207 3.83 -44.37 9.96
N ILE A 208 4.60 -45.11 9.16
CA ILE A 208 4.19 -46.43 8.65
C ILE A 208 4.18 -47.46 9.79
N GLY A 209 5.20 -47.47 10.65
CA GLY A 209 5.30 -48.37 11.80
C GLY A 209 4.17 -48.17 12.82
N GLU A 210 3.77 -46.92 13.04
CA GLU A 210 2.63 -46.54 13.89
C GLU A 210 1.26 -46.72 13.20
N GLY A 211 1.22 -47.10 11.91
CA GLY A 211 -0.01 -47.29 11.15
C GLY A 211 -0.79 -46.00 10.84
N ARG A 212 -0.14 -44.83 10.91
CA ARG A 212 -0.71 -43.53 10.55
C ARG A 212 -1.01 -43.44 9.04
N SER A 213 -1.79 -42.44 8.65
CA SER A 213 -2.00 -42.11 7.23
C SER A 213 -0.84 -41.23 6.73
N VAL A 214 -0.27 -41.59 5.59
CA VAL A 214 0.85 -40.87 4.98
C VAL A 214 0.35 -40.04 3.79
N TYR A 215 0.84 -38.81 3.66
CA TYR A 215 0.52 -37.92 2.55
C TYR A 215 1.67 -37.88 1.53
N VAL A 216 1.35 -37.84 0.24
CA VAL A 216 2.33 -37.66 -0.84
C VAL A 216 2.00 -36.38 -1.59
N CYS A 217 2.93 -35.43 -1.58
CA CYS A 217 2.78 -34.10 -2.17
C CYS A 217 3.70 -33.92 -3.38
N GLU A 218 3.43 -32.94 -4.25
CA GLU A 218 4.28 -32.67 -5.42
C GLU A 218 5.65 -32.05 -5.04
N GLY A 219 5.69 -31.14 -4.06
CA GLY A 219 6.90 -30.37 -3.70
C GLY A 219 7.37 -30.49 -2.25
N GLU A 220 8.63 -30.14 -2.01
CA GLU A 220 9.25 -30.16 -0.69
C GLU A 220 8.62 -29.13 0.29
N GLU A 221 8.07 -28.01 -0.20
CA GLU A 221 7.42 -27.01 0.66
C GLU A 221 6.04 -27.44 1.18
N ASP A 222 5.31 -28.27 0.43
CA ASP A 222 4.04 -28.87 0.81
C ASP A 222 4.24 -29.92 1.90
N VAL A 223 5.30 -30.73 1.77
CA VAL A 223 5.73 -31.66 2.84
C VAL A 223 6.10 -30.88 4.10
N LEU A 224 6.83 -29.77 3.99
CA LEU A 224 7.12 -28.91 5.15
C LEU A 224 5.87 -28.21 5.71
N ALA A 225 4.83 -27.97 4.90
CA ALA A 225 3.55 -27.43 5.39
C ALA A 225 2.77 -28.49 6.19
N ALA A 226 2.64 -29.70 5.65
CA ALA A 226 2.06 -30.84 6.34
C ALA A 226 2.82 -31.18 7.65
N ALA A 227 4.16 -31.20 7.61
CA ALA A 227 4.99 -31.48 8.78
C ALA A 227 4.82 -30.43 9.89
N ARG A 228 4.65 -29.14 9.55
CA ARG A 228 4.31 -28.08 10.54
C ARG A 228 2.94 -28.28 11.20
N ALA A 229 2.01 -28.96 10.53
CA ALA A 229 0.72 -29.36 11.07
C ALA A 229 0.74 -30.76 11.72
N GLY A 230 1.92 -31.36 11.93
CA GLY A 230 2.08 -32.69 12.54
C GLY A 230 1.73 -33.88 11.64
N ILE A 231 1.51 -33.65 10.34
CA ILE A 231 1.02 -34.63 9.37
C ILE A 231 2.22 -35.32 8.69
N PRO A 232 2.32 -36.67 8.71
CA PRO A 232 3.33 -37.39 7.95
C PRO A 232 3.16 -37.18 6.45
N ALA A 233 4.16 -36.56 5.81
CA ALA A 233 4.14 -36.26 4.39
C ALA A 233 5.50 -36.52 3.73
N THR A 234 5.50 -36.81 2.43
CA THR A 234 6.70 -37.04 1.63
C THR A 234 6.52 -36.62 0.17
N CYS A 235 7.62 -36.46 -0.57
CA CYS A 235 7.67 -36.15 -1.99
C CYS A 235 8.96 -36.71 -2.63
N ASN A 236 9.03 -36.73 -3.98
CA ASN A 236 10.27 -37.05 -4.68
C ASN A 236 11.09 -35.79 -5.01
N ALA A 237 12.42 -35.94 -5.02
CA ALA A 237 13.32 -34.86 -5.42
C ALA A 237 12.98 -34.33 -6.83
N ALA A 238 12.91 -33.00 -6.97
CA ALA A 238 12.58 -32.29 -8.22
C ALA A 238 11.17 -32.55 -8.80
N GLY A 239 10.20 -32.94 -7.96
CA GLY A 239 8.76 -32.78 -8.19
C GLY A 239 8.14 -33.56 -9.37
N ALA A 240 7.08 -32.98 -9.95
CA ALA A 240 6.19 -33.68 -10.89
C ALA A 240 6.89 -34.43 -12.02
N GLY A 241 6.38 -35.64 -12.27
CA GLY A 241 6.86 -36.53 -13.33
C GLY A 241 8.19 -37.25 -13.02
N LYS A 242 8.96 -36.80 -12.02
CA LYS A 242 10.23 -37.45 -11.60
C LYS A 242 10.05 -38.64 -10.66
N TRP A 243 8.84 -38.84 -10.08
CA TRP A 243 8.48 -40.05 -9.35
C TRP A 243 8.81 -41.33 -10.12
N ARG A 244 9.28 -42.36 -9.41
CA ARG A 244 9.64 -43.67 -9.95
C ARG A 244 9.22 -44.79 -8.98
N PRO A 245 9.03 -46.04 -9.44
CA PRO A 245 8.62 -47.17 -8.58
C PRO A 245 9.49 -47.38 -7.33
N GLU A 246 10.78 -47.06 -7.40
CA GLU A 246 11.71 -47.14 -6.26
C GLU A 246 11.28 -46.25 -5.07
N HIS A 247 10.60 -45.12 -5.33
CA HIS A 247 10.03 -44.26 -4.28
C HIS A 247 8.78 -44.89 -3.65
N ALA A 248 7.94 -45.56 -4.46
CA ALA A 248 6.75 -46.27 -3.99
C ALA A 248 7.11 -47.50 -3.14
N GLN A 249 8.28 -48.09 -3.34
CA GLN A 249 8.78 -49.22 -2.55
C GLN A 249 8.95 -48.88 -1.06
N TRP A 250 9.32 -47.64 -0.72
CA TRP A 250 9.44 -47.15 0.66
C TRP A 250 8.08 -46.96 1.37
N LEU A 251 6.99 -46.84 0.61
CA LEU A 251 5.63 -46.74 1.15
C LEU A 251 5.00 -48.11 1.42
N LYS A 252 5.67 -49.22 1.06
CA LYS A 252 5.15 -50.58 1.18
C LYS A 252 4.75 -50.91 2.62
N GLY A 253 3.51 -51.36 2.81
CA GLY A 253 2.94 -51.66 4.13
C GLY A 253 2.19 -50.50 4.78
N ALA A 254 2.23 -49.28 4.23
CA ALA A 254 1.42 -48.17 4.71
C ALA A 254 -0.08 -48.51 4.72
N ARG A 255 -0.75 -48.24 5.84
CA ARG A 255 -2.20 -48.49 6.01
C ARG A 255 -3.04 -47.69 5.00
N ARG A 256 -2.71 -46.41 4.85
CA ARG A 256 -3.36 -45.47 3.92
C ARG A 256 -2.32 -44.48 3.39
N VAL A 257 -2.33 -44.27 2.08
CA VAL A 257 -1.62 -43.18 1.40
C VAL A 257 -2.64 -42.22 0.78
N VAL A 258 -2.46 -40.93 1.03
CA VAL A 258 -3.28 -39.84 0.47
C VAL A 258 -2.40 -39.00 -0.44
N ILE A 259 -2.64 -39.07 -1.75
CA ILE A 259 -1.89 -38.29 -2.74
C ILE A 259 -2.59 -36.95 -2.89
N VAL A 260 -1.89 -35.86 -2.58
CA VAL A 260 -2.39 -34.50 -2.80
C VAL A 260 -1.89 -34.03 -4.15
N ALA A 261 -2.82 -33.88 -5.09
CA ALA A 261 -2.57 -33.43 -6.44
C ALA A 261 -2.69 -31.91 -6.54
N ASP A 262 -1.66 -31.26 -7.06
CA ASP A 262 -1.73 -29.89 -7.52
C ASP A 262 -2.86 -29.73 -8.55
N ARG A 263 -3.60 -28.62 -8.46
CA ARG A 263 -4.71 -28.27 -9.39
C ARG A 263 -4.22 -27.76 -10.75
N ASP A 264 -3.31 -28.51 -11.39
CA ASP A 264 -2.95 -28.33 -12.80
C ASP A 264 -2.72 -29.67 -13.53
N ALA A 265 -2.64 -29.61 -14.87
CA ALA A 265 -2.52 -30.80 -15.71
C ALA A 265 -1.25 -31.65 -15.43
N PRO A 266 -0.06 -31.08 -15.20
CA PRO A 266 1.07 -31.81 -14.62
C PRO A 266 0.76 -32.53 -13.30
N GLY A 267 0.14 -31.86 -12.33
CA GLY A 267 -0.19 -32.43 -11.02
C GLY A 267 -1.12 -33.64 -11.10
N TYR A 268 -2.20 -33.54 -11.87
CA TYR A 268 -3.13 -34.66 -12.11
C TYR A 268 -2.44 -35.87 -12.77
N ARG A 269 -1.56 -35.64 -13.76
CA ARG A 269 -0.75 -36.70 -14.40
C ARG A 269 0.27 -37.32 -13.45
N HIS A 270 0.83 -36.52 -12.54
CA HIS A 270 1.76 -36.97 -11.52
C HIS A 270 1.04 -37.88 -10.50
N ALA A 271 -0.13 -37.46 -10.00
CA ALA A 271 -0.91 -38.20 -9.02
C ALA A 271 -1.40 -39.57 -9.53
N ASP A 272 -1.90 -39.64 -10.77
CA ASP A 272 -2.32 -40.92 -11.41
C ASP A 272 -1.13 -41.91 -11.49
N LYS A 273 0.07 -41.41 -11.86
CA LYS A 273 1.31 -42.20 -11.91
C LYS A 273 1.77 -42.68 -10.52
N VAL A 274 1.65 -41.83 -9.49
CA VAL A 274 1.97 -42.21 -8.10
C VAL A 274 0.99 -43.31 -7.63
N ALA A 275 -0.32 -43.11 -7.84
CA ALA A 275 -1.35 -44.06 -7.45
C ALA A 275 -1.22 -45.41 -8.15
N GLU A 276 -0.88 -45.42 -9.44
CA GLU A 276 -0.60 -46.66 -10.17
C GLU A 276 0.62 -47.40 -9.59
N SER A 277 1.70 -46.68 -9.25
CA SER A 277 2.89 -47.29 -8.66
C SER A 277 2.71 -47.84 -7.24
N LEU A 278 1.67 -47.40 -6.52
CA LEU A 278 1.33 -47.89 -5.16
C LEU A 278 0.34 -49.06 -5.16
N ARG A 279 -0.24 -49.43 -6.32
CA ARG A 279 -1.25 -50.48 -6.45
C ARG A 279 -0.68 -51.84 -5.99
N GLY A 280 -1.17 -52.34 -4.86
CA GLY A 280 -0.73 -53.62 -4.27
C GLY A 280 0.48 -53.51 -3.31
N LEU A 281 0.99 -52.30 -3.06
CA LEU A 281 2.03 -52.05 -2.03
C LEU A 281 1.45 -51.53 -0.72
N VAL A 282 0.28 -50.87 -0.75
CA VAL A 282 -0.35 -50.18 0.39
C VAL A 282 -1.81 -50.57 0.55
N GLY A 283 -2.34 -50.44 1.77
CA GLY A 283 -3.71 -50.91 2.10
C GLY A 283 -4.83 -50.08 1.48
N GLU A 284 -4.64 -48.76 1.35
CA GLU A 284 -5.61 -47.83 0.79
C GLU A 284 -4.89 -46.67 0.09
N VAL A 285 -5.38 -46.25 -1.09
CA VAL A 285 -4.94 -45.04 -1.79
C VAL A 285 -6.14 -44.11 -1.99
N ARG A 286 -5.97 -42.82 -1.66
CA ARG A 286 -6.88 -41.73 -2.05
C ARG A 286 -6.12 -40.71 -2.90
N ILE A 287 -6.83 -40.02 -3.80
CA ILE A 287 -6.29 -38.86 -4.55
C ILE A 287 -7.19 -37.66 -4.26
N VAL A 288 -6.59 -36.61 -3.70
CA VAL A 288 -7.31 -35.40 -3.26
C VAL A 288 -6.61 -34.14 -3.79
N GLN A 289 -7.28 -32.98 -3.71
CA GLN A 289 -6.75 -31.68 -4.08
C GLN A 289 -7.12 -30.63 -3.03
N ALA A 290 -6.45 -29.48 -3.08
CA ALA A 290 -6.80 -28.30 -2.29
C ALA A 290 -8.23 -27.80 -2.62
N ALA A 291 -9.08 -27.55 -1.62
CA ALA A 291 -10.42 -26.95 -1.82
C ALA A 291 -10.33 -25.52 -2.40
N ALA A 292 -9.44 -24.70 -1.84
CA ALA A 292 -8.98 -23.44 -2.41
C ALA A 292 -7.44 -23.43 -2.47
N GLY A 293 -6.87 -22.73 -3.46
CA GLY A 293 -5.44 -22.74 -3.74
C GLY A 293 -5.02 -23.71 -4.85
N LYS A 294 -3.71 -23.74 -5.18
CA LYS A 294 -3.14 -24.68 -6.17
C LYS A 294 -2.69 -26.00 -5.53
N ASP A 295 -1.97 -25.90 -4.42
CA ASP A 295 -1.21 -26.96 -3.77
C ASP A 295 -1.59 -27.09 -2.28
N LEU A 296 -0.97 -28.03 -1.54
CA LEU A 296 -1.33 -28.29 -0.13
C LEU A 296 -0.94 -27.12 0.77
N ARG A 297 0.15 -26.42 0.43
CA ARG A 297 0.53 -25.19 1.12
C ARG A 297 -0.49 -24.08 0.93
N ASP A 298 -0.96 -23.84 -0.30
CA ASP A 298 -2.00 -22.85 -0.58
C ASP A 298 -3.31 -23.19 0.16
N HIS A 299 -3.66 -24.47 0.29
CA HIS A 299 -4.82 -24.95 1.06
C HIS A 299 -4.77 -24.49 2.52
N PHE A 300 -3.66 -24.79 3.22
CA PHE A 300 -3.45 -24.31 4.60
C PHE A 300 -3.33 -22.77 4.66
N ALA A 301 -2.77 -22.11 3.65
CA ALA A 301 -2.64 -20.65 3.59
C ALA A 301 -3.96 -19.92 3.26
N ALA A 302 -4.98 -20.65 2.78
CA ALA A 302 -6.36 -20.21 2.68
C ALA A 302 -7.17 -20.46 3.98
N GLY A 303 -6.56 -21.08 4.99
CA GLY A 303 -7.19 -21.36 6.29
C GLY A 303 -7.95 -22.69 6.36
N HIS A 304 -7.85 -23.55 5.34
CA HIS A 304 -8.55 -24.83 5.31
C HIS A 304 -7.87 -25.92 6.13
N GLU A 305 -8.67 -26.82 6.72
CA GLU A 305 -8.18 -27.99 7.44
C GLU A 305 -7.96 -29.20 6.52
N LEU A 306 -7.10 -30.14 6.95
CA LEU A 306 -6.78 -31.36 6.21
C LEU A 306 -8.01 -32.22 5.83
N GLY A 307 -9.08 -32.14 6.62
CA GLY A 307 -10.35 -32.82 6.36
C GLY A 307 -11.15 -32.24 5.18
N GLU A 308 -10.82 -31.03 4.73
CA GLU A 308 -11.51 -30.32 3.65
C GLU A 308 -10.89 -30.57 2.26
N LEU A 309 -9.86 -31.42 2.16
CA LEU A 309 -9.26 -31.81 0.87
C LEU A 309 -10.27 -32.58 -0.02
N GLU A 310 -10.56 -32.03 -1.19
CA GLU A 310 -11.55 -32.56 -2.14
C GLU A 310 -11.02 -33.82 -2.86
N PRO A 311 -11.77 -34.95 -2.91
CA PRO A 311 -11.42 -36.09 -3.76
C PRO A 311 -11.45 -35.71 -5.25
N VAL A 312 -10.38 -36.00 -5.99
CA VAL A 312 -10.28 -35.61 -7.41
C VAL A 312 -11.20 -36.47 -8.30
N PRO A 313 -12.23 -35.92 -8.96
CA PRO A 313 -13.18 -36.71 -9.74
C PRO A 313 -12.50 -37.47 -10.88
N GLY A 314 -12.82 -38.76 -11.00
CA GLY A 314 -12.22 -39.68 -11.96
C GLY A 314 -10.86 -40.27 -11.55
N LEU A 315 -10.07 -39.55 -10.74
CA LEU A 315 -8.74 -39.96 -10.27
C LEU A 315 -8.75 -40.62 -8.88
N ASP A 316 -9.61 -40.16 -7.96
CA ASP A 316 -9.78 -40.86 -6.69
C ASP A 316 -10.48 -42.23 -6.89
N PRO A 317 -9.99 -43.31 -6.26
CA PRO A 317 -10.62 -44.63 -6.38
C PRO A 317 -12.06 -44.73 -5.84
N ARG A 318 -12.54 -43.78 -5.03
CA ARG A 318 -13.93 -43.73 -4.55
C ARG A 318 -14.81 -42.69 -5.25
N THR A 319 -14.26 -41.86 -6.13
CA THR A 319 -15.00 -40.78 -6.80
C THR A 319 -14.88 -40.92 -8.33
N PRO A 320 -15.54 -41.92 -8.95
CA PRO A 320 -15.56 -42.06 -10.41
C PRO A 320 -16.31 -40.90 -11.08
N LEU A 321 -16.00 -40.62 -12.35
CA LEU A 321 -16.80 -39.67 -13.15
C LEU A 321 -18.20 -40.25 -13.42
N PRO A 322 -19.26 -39.42 -13.42
CA PRO A 322 -20.59 -39.88 -13.78
C PRO A 322 -20.65 -40.34 -15.24
N ALA A 323 -21.40 -41.41 -15.50
CA ALA A 323 -21.66 -41.86 -16.86
C ALA A 323 -22.44 -40.77 -17.62
N ARG A 324 -22.01 -40.48 -18.86
CA ARG A 324 -22.54 -39.37 -19.66
C ARG A 324 -23.94 -39.70 -20.15
N ALA A 325 -24.96 -39.13 -19.49
CA ALA A 325 -26.34 -39.22 -19.93
C ALA A 325 -26.54 -38.61 -21.33
N GLU A 326 -27.45 -39.19 -22.11
CA GLU A 326 -27.79 -38.71 -23.45
C GLU A 326 -28.63 -37.42 -23.38
N ALA A 327 -28.53 -36.59 -24.42
CA ALA A 327 -29.20 -35.29 -24.44
C ALA A 327 -30.71 -35.45 -24.66
N VAL A 328 -31.52 -35.06 -23.67
CA VAL A 328 -32.97 -34.93 -23.78
C VAL A 328 -33.33 -33.48 -24.11
N ALA A 329 -34.21 -33.29 -25.10
CA ALA A 329 -34.60 -31.98 -25.59
C ALA A 329 -35.58 -31.24 -24.66
N THR A 330 -35.54 -29.91 -24.70
CA THR A 330 -36.57 -29.04 -24.12
C THR A 330 -37.81 -28.97 -25.03
N PRO A 331 -39.03 -29.05 -24.47
CA PRO A 331 -40.23 -28.50 -25.07
C PRO A 331 -40.50 -27.06 -24.58
N PHE A 332 -41.46 -26.38 -25.22
CA PHE A 332 -41.77 -24.96 -25.05
C PHE A 332 -43.16 -24.76 -24.41
N ALA A 333 -43.48 -23.51 -24.05
CA ALA A 333 -44.76 -23.02 -23.52
C ALA A 333 -45.15 -23.46 -22.09
N GLY A 334 -45.95 -22.69 -21.34
CA GLY A 334 -46.48 -21.35 -21.66
C GLY A 334 -47.30 -20.75 -20.51
N ASP A 335 -47.53 -19.44 -20.57
CA ASP A 335 -48.35 -18.68 -19.63
C ASP A 335 -49.86 -18.92 -19.89
N PRO A 336 -50.70 -19.06 -18.85
CA PRO A 336 -51.80 -18.08 -18.77
C PRO A 336 -52.27 -17.70 -17.34
N SER A 337 -52.70 -16.44 -17.23
CA SER A 337 -53.66 -15.93 -16.23
C SER A 337 -55.04 -15.70 -16.90
N PRO A 338 -56.15 -15.29 -16.22
CA PRO A 338 -56.40 -15.12 -14.77
C PRO A 338 -57.76 -15.77 -14.29
N ALA A 339 -58.21 -15.52 -13.04
CA ALA A 339 -59.52 -14.88 -12.71
C ALA A 339 -60.19 -15.20 -11.32
N ARG A 340 -60.28 -14.13 -10.48
CA ARG A 340 -61.48 -13.59 -9.76
C ARG A 340 -62.22 -14.25 -8.56
N ALA A 341 -62.79 -13.32 -7.75
CA ALA A 341 -63.97 -13.39 -6.85
C ALA A 341 -63.77 -14.05 -5.45
N ALA A 342 -64.44 -13.67 -4.35
CA ALA A 342 -65.49 -12.64 -4.06
C ALA A 342 -65.66 -12.48 -2.51
N ASP A 343 -66.31 -11.47 -1.90
CA ASP A 343 -66.59 -10.05 -2.23
C ASP A 343 -67.16 -9.29 -0.98
N GLY A 344 -67.47 -7.98 -1.07
CA GLY A 344 -68.21 -7.18 -0.05
C GLY A 344 -67.38 -6.13 0.72
N SER A 345 -67.68 -4.82 0.85
CA SER A 345 -68.90 -3.95 0.76
C SER A 345 -69.75 -3.88 2.05
N GLN A 346 -70.31 -2.74 2.53
CA GLN A 346 -70.23 -1.32 2.09
C GLN A 346 -70.73 -0.32 3.18
N LEU A 347 -70.08 0.86 3.28
CA LEU A 347 -70.51 2.25 3.56
C LEU A 347 -71.79 2.71 4.36
N ASP A 348 -71.59 3.81 5.13
CA ASP A 348 -72.37 5.09 5.26
C ASP A 348 -73.52 5.41 6.27
N HIS A 349 -73.24 6.44 7.11
CA HIS A 349 -74.04 7.67 7.45
C HIS A 349 -75.33 7.60 8.37
N PRO A 350 -75.98 8.73 8.82
CA PRO A 350 -75.44 9.78 9.72
C PRO A 350 -76.45 10.43 10.76
N THR A 351 -76.04 11.55 11.40
CA THR A 351 -76.82 12.76 11.88
C THR A 351 -77.52 12.93 13.27
N THR A 352 -77.04 13.96 14.02
CA THR A 352 -77.79 15.01 14.84
C THR A 352 -78.43 14.64 16.22
N ASN A 353 -78.66 15.56 17.20
CA ASN A 353 -78.52 17.04 17.28
C ASN A 353 -78.38 17.64 18.73
N GLY A 354 -77.77 18.85 18.87
CA GLY A 354 -77.83 19.81 20.02
C GLY A 354 -77.09 19.42 21.34
N GLY A 355 -76.49 20.28 22.18
CA GLY A 355 -76.31 21.76 22.29
C GLY A 355 -75.53 22.10 23.61
N SER A 356 -75.28 23.31 24.14
CA SER A 356 -75.44 24.73 23.71
C SER A 356 -74.75 25.72 24.72
N HIS A 357 -74.44 26.96 24.26
CA HIS A 357 -74.31 28.25 25.01
C HIS A 357 -73.09 28.62 25.93
N MET A 358 -72.13 29.36 25.33
CA MET A 358 -71.55 30.71 25.69
C MET A 358 -70.85 31.04 27.05
N PRO A 359 -69.99 32.12 27.11
CA PRO A 359 -68.94 32.34 28.14
C PRO A 359 -69.02 33.70 28.89
N ASP A 360 -68.03 34.04 29.75
CA ASP A 360 -67.34 35.37 29.72
C ASP A 360 -65.98 35.40 30.50
N ASN A 361 -65.43 36.60 30.77
CA ASN A 361 -64.01 36.96 30.92
C ASN A 361 -63.63 37.69 32.23
N SER A 362 -62.32 37.83 32.44
CA SER A 362 -61.60 38.99 33.05
C SER A 362 -61.11 38.99 34.52
N THR A 363 -60.04 39.78 34.66
CA THR A 363 -59.09 40.06 35.76
C THR A 363 -59.64 40.53 37.11
N ILE A 364 -58.87 40.25 38.18
CA ILE A 364 -58.96 40.92 39.49
C ILE A 364 -58.02 42.14 39.55
N ASN A 365 -58.46 43.21 40.20
CA ASN A 365 -57.63 44.35 40.63
C ASN A 365 -58.12 44.82 42.01
N LEU A 366 -57.26 45.39 42.87
CA LEU A 366 -57.58 45.65 44.29
C LEU A 366 -57.00 46.97 44.81
N SER A 367 -57.84 47.83 45.37
CA SER A 367 -57.43 49.08 46.05
C SER A 367 -58.54 49.62 46.98
N GLY A 368 -58.18 50.37 48.04
CA GLY A 368 -59.14 51.05 48.92
C GLY A 368 -58.59 51.51 50.28
N LEU A 369 -59.32 52.44 50.94
CA LEU A 369 -59.06 53.14 52.23
C LEU A 369 -58.03 54.31 52.14
N HIS A 370 -58.41 55.61 52.21
CA HIS A 370 -58.97 56.44 53.33
C HIS A 370 -57.88 56.97 54.30
N SER A 371 -57.85 58.23 54.81
CA SER A 371 -58.70 59.45 54.61
C SER A 371 -58.06 60.75 55.19
N SER A 372 -58.49 61.93 54.70
CA SER A 372 -58.72 63.26 55.37
C SER A 372 -57.65 64.08 56.14
N ASP A 373 -57.55 65.37 55.75
CA ASP A 373 -57.38 66.64 56.55
C ASP A 373 -56.12 66.86 57.42
N SER A 374 -55.67 68.07 57.82
CA SER A 374 -56.16 69.48 57.69
C SER A 374 -54.98 70.50 57.73
N GLY A 375 -55.21 71.83 57.67
CA GLY A 375 -54.13 72.85 57.68
C GLY A 375 -54.41 74.15 58.47
N HIS A 376 -53.36 74.94 58.81
CA HIS A 376 -53.42 76.17 59.65
C HIS A 376 -52.39 77.27 59.22
N HIS A 377 -52.50 78.47 59.83
CA HIS A 377 -51.99 79.79 59.36
C HIS A 377 -50.72 80.36 60.05
N HIS A 378 -50.30 81.55 59.57
CA HIS A 378 -49.49 82.63 60.20
C HIS A 378 -47.95 82.60 60.02
N ASP A 379 -47.23 83.74 59.90
CA ASP A 379 -47.59 85.13 59.49
C ASP A 379 -46.31 85.93 59.11
N ASP A 380 -46.42 87.02 58.34
CA ASP A 380 -45.27 87.73 57.75
C ASP A 380 -44.79 88.96 58.57
N THR A 381 -43.64 88.86 59.26
CA THR A 381 -43.02 89.99 60.00
C THR A 381 -41.47 90.03 59.95
N MET A 382 -40.85 89.71 58.81
CA MET A 382 -39.40 89.93 58.55
C MET A 382 -39.10 90.82 57.32
N ASP A 383 -40.12 91.55 56.87
CA ASP A 383 -40.28 91.96 55.47
C ASP A 383 -39.56 93.26 55.06
N HIS A 384 -38.40 93.55 55.68
CA HIS A 384 -37.54 94.69 55.28
C HIS A 384 -36.04 94.42 55.27
N ILE A 385 -35.55 93.41 55.98
CA ILE A 385 -34.26 92.78 55.66
C ILE A 385 -34.48 91.71 54.57
N GLY A 386 -35.68 91.10 54.56
CA GLY A 386 -36.24 90.27 53.50
C GLY A 386 -35.92 90.80 52.10
N GLY A 387 -36.52 91.90 51.63
CA GLY A 387 -36.46 92.30 50.22
C GLY A 387 -35.08 92.25 49.51
N ARG A 388 -33.98 92.64 50.16
CA ARG A 388 -32.63 92.61 49.55
C ARG A 388 -31.90 91.28 49.72
N PHE A 389 -32.02 90.64 50.89
CA PHE A 389 -31.49 89.29 51.09
C PHE A 389 -32.27 88.27 50.25
N ALA A 390 -33.58 88.46 50.09
CA ALA A 390 -34.48 87.70 49.25
C ALA A 390 -34.20 87.92 47.75
N MET A 391 -33.87 89.11 47.23
CA MET A 391 -33.43 89.19 45.82
C MET A 391 -32.12 88.43 45.57
N LEU A 392 -31.17 88.48 46.51
CA LEU A 392 -29.92 87.71 46.42
C LEU A 392 -30.20 86.20 46.54
N MET A 393 -30.95 85.79 47.57
CA MET A 393 -31.34 84.40 47.81
C MET A 393 -32.36 83.90 46.80
N GLN A 394 -33.11 84.75 46.10
CA GLN A 394 -33.99 84.35 45.00
C GLN A 394 -33.17 84.13 43.74
N ARG A 395 -32.11 84.90 43.48
CA ARG A 395 -31.14 84.55 42.43
C ARG A 395 -30.32 83.32 42.78
N VAL A 396 -29.81 83.20 44.01
CA VAL A 396 -29.04 82.04 44.45
C VAL A 396 -29.93 80.80 44.54
N MET A 397 -31.15 80.90 45.05
CA MET A 397 -32.12 79.78 45.06
C MET A 397 -32.67 79.52 43.66
N GLN A 398 -32.88 80.51 42.78
CA GLN A 398 -33.16 80.22 41.36
C GLN A 398 -31.97 79.50 40.72
N GLU A 399 -30.72 79.90 40.95
CA GLU A 399 -29.58 79.25 40.32
C GLU A 399 -29.30 77.87 40.93
N VAL A 400 -29.47 77.70 42.24
CA VAL A 400 -29.44 76.40 42.94
C VAL A 400 -30.62 75.53 42.53
N MET A 401 -31.81 76.09 42.26
CA MET A 401 -32.99 75.36 41.78
C MET A 401 -32.88 75.04 40.29
N GLN A 402 -32.31 75.90 39.46
CA GLN A 402 -31.93 75.60 38.07
C GLN A 402 -30.88 74.48 38.07
N ARG A 403 -29.83 74.59 38.89
CA ARG A 403 -28.79 73.55 39.05
C ARG A 403 -29.34 72.27 39.68
N ALA A 404 -30.34 72.34 40.55
CA ALA A 404 -31.00 71.17 41.13
C ALA A 404 -31.96 70.51 40.12
N ILE A 405 -32.69 71.30 39.33
CA ILE A 405 -33.56 70.82 38.25
C ILE A 405 -32.71 70.21 37.13
N THR A 406 -31.61 70.84 36.70
CA THR A 406 -30.71 70.27 35.69
C THR A 406 -29.88 69.11 36.24
N SER A 407 -29.47 69.14 37.52
CA SER A 407 -28.83 67.97 38.16
C SER A 407 -29.82 66.82 38.35
N HIS A 408 -31.08 67.08 38.66
CA HIS A 408 -32.12 66.05 38.78
C HIS A 408 -32.55 65.51 37.40
N ALA A 409 -32.62 66.36 36.38
CA ALA A 409 -32.80 65.95 34.99
C ALA A 409 -31.61 65.10 34.52
N ALA A 410 -30.37 65.57 34.68
CA ALA A 410 -29.16 64.81 34.34
C ALA A 410 -29.02 63.51 35.16
N ARG A 411 -29.45 63.48 36.42
CA ARG A 411 -29.52 62.24 37.23
C ARG A 411 -30.61 61.29 36.72
N ARG A 412 -31.76 61.79 36.27
CA ARG A 412 -32.81 60.98 35.63
C ARG A 412 -32.35 60.44 34.28
N GLU A 413 -31.75 61.27 33.44
CA GLU A 413 -31.17 60.87 32.15
C GLU A 413 -30.03 59.86 32.35
N ALA A 414 -29.13 60.08 33.31
CA ALA A 414 -28.09 59.12 33.66
C ALA A 414 -28.66 57.81 34.23
N ALA A 415 -29.72 57.86 35.06
CA ALA A 415 -30.39 56.67 35.56
C ALA A 415 -31.14 55.90 34.45
N GLU A 416 -31.74 56.61 33.49
CA GLU A 416 -32.35 56.01 32.30
C GLU A 416 -31.31 55.44 31.33
N GLN A 417 -30.17 56.11 31.15
CA GLN A 417 -29.05 55.59 30.36
C GLN A 417 -28.41 54.37 31.03
N TRP A 418 -28.22 54.41 32.36
CA TRP A 418 -27.71 53.27 33.14
C TRP A 418 -28.70 52.10 33.12
N ARG A 419 -30.01 52.35 33.22
CA ARG A 419 -31.04 51.33 32.98
C ARG A 419 -30.95 50.74 31.58
N LYS A 420 -30.93 51.56 30.53
CA LYS A 420 -30.83 51.11 29.13
C LYS A 420 -29.50 50.38 28.87
N TYR A 421 -28.44 50.69 29.61
CA TYR A 421 -27.16 49.96 29.61
C TYR A 421 -27.28 48.61 30.32
N ASP A 422 -27.86 48.55 31.52
CA ASP A 422 -28.01 47.30 32.27
C ASP A 422 -29.03 46.35 31.63
N GLU A 423 -30.12 46.87 31.05
CA GLU A 423 -31.07 46.13 30.22
C GLU A 423 -30.37 45.54 28.98
N ARG A 424 -29.50 46.31 28.30
CA ARG A 424 -28.67 45.79 27.19
C ARG A 424 -27.61 44.80 27.64
N ARG A 425 -27.02 45.00 28.82
CA ARG A 425 -26.00 44.11 29.41
C ARG A 425 -26.61 42.75 29.74
N ARG A 426 -27.74 42.73 30.45
CA ARG A 426 -28.53 41.52 30.72
C ARG A 426 -28.96 40.83 29.43
N ALA A 427 -29.51 41.56 28.47
CA ALA A 427 -29.90 40.98 27.17
C ALA A 427 -28.69 40.39 26.40
N ALA A 428 -27.49 40.95 26.55
CA ALA A 428 -26.26 40.40 25.98
C ALA A 428 -25.76 39.17 26.74
N GLU A 429 -25.86 39.16 28.08
CA GLU A 429 -25.52 38.03 28.95
C GLU A 429 -26.49 36.85 28.72
N GLU A 430 -27.80 37.11 28.65
CA GLU A 430 -28.85 36.15 28.25
C GLU A 430 -28.63 35.61 26.84
N ALA A 431 -28.27 36.47 25.86
CA ALA A 431 -27.96 36.04 24.51
C ALA A 431 -26.68 35.18 24.43
N GLN A 432 -25.67 35.48 25.24
CA GLN A 432 -24.47 34.64 25.36
C GLN A 432 -24.79 33.30 26.01
N HIS A 433 -25.58 33.27 27.09
CA HIS A 433 -26.01 32.04 27.75
C HIS A 433 -26.86 31.16 26.82
N ALA A 434 -27.80 31.76 26.08
CA ALA A 434 -28.61 31.05 25.08
C ALA A 434 -27.78 30.56 23.88
N ALA A 435 -26.68 31.24 23.52
CA ALA A 435 -25.75 30.79 22.50
C ALA A 435 -24.85 29.64 22.99
N GLN A 436 -24.39 29.70 24.25
CA GLN A 436 -23.65 28.62 24.91
C GLN A 436 -24.51 27.36 25.04
N ARG A 437 -25.75 27.47 25.54
CA ARG A 437 -26.70 26.35 25.60
C ARG A 437 -26.90 25.68 24.23
N LYS A 438 -27.14 26.47 23.18
CA LYS A 438 -27.27 25.96 21.80
C LYS A 438 -25.98 25.32 21.26
N ALA A 439 -24.81 25.75 21.72
CA ALA A 439 -23.54 25.12 21.37
C ALA A 439 -23.38 23.75 22.07
N VAL A 440 -23.73 23.65 23.36
CA VAL A 440 -23.72 22.39 24.12
C VAL A 440 -24.77 21.41 23.60
N GLU A 441 -26.01 21.84 23.37
CA GLU A 441 -27.06 21.05 22.72
C GLU A 441 -26.61 20.49 21.36
N LYS A 442 -25.84 21.27 20.58
CA LYS A 442 -25.25 20.84 19.30
C LYS A 442 -24.09 19.84 19.50
N ILE A 443 -23.27 19.97 20.54
CA ILE A 443 -22.22 19.00 20.88
C ILE A 443 -22.85 17.66 21.29
N LEU A 444 -23.85 17.69 22.17
CA LEU A 444 -24.59 16.51 22.62
C LEU A 444 -25.30 15.80 21.45
N ALA A 445 -25.98 16.56 20.58
CA ALA A 445 -26.60 16.02 19.37
C ALA A 445 -25.57 15.43 18.38
N ALA A 446 -24.37 16.01 18.29
CA ALA A 446 -23.29 15.46 17.47
C ALA A 446 -22.69 14.18 18.06
N ALA A 447 -22.49 14.12 19.38
CA ALA A 447 -22.07 12.91 20.09
C ALA A 447 -23.09 11.77 19.87
N LYS A 448 -24.38 12.04 20.10
CA LYS A 448 -25.46 11.08 19.88
C LYS A 448 -25.58 10.62 18.43
N LYS A 449 -25.39 11.52 17.45
CA LYS A 449 -25.35 11.16 16.02
C LYS A 449 -24.14 10.30 15.64
N THR A 450 -23.02 10.42 16.37
CA THR A 450 -21.80 9.63 16.14
C THR A 450 -21.90 8.24 16.78
N GLY A 451 -22.74 8.08 17.80
CA GLY A 451 -22.89 6.86 18.61
C GLY A 451 -21.85 6.82 19.73
N PHE A 452 -22.29 6.64 20.97
CA PHE A 452 -21.41 6.69 22.14
C PHE A 452 -20.36 5.55 22.14
N ASP A 453 -20.64 4.42 21.48
CA ASP A 453 -19.69 3.30 21.29
C ASP A 453 -18.41 3.70 20.54
N ARG A 454 -18.48 4.72 19.69
CA ARG A 454 -17.37 5.21 18.86
C ARG A 454 -16.51 6.26 19.56
N LEU A 455 -16.97 6.79 20.70
CA LEU A 455 -16.24 7.78 21.49
C LEU A 455 -15.21 7.13 22.43
N SER A 456 -14.09 7.81 22.59
CA SER A 456 -13.08 7.51 23.63
C SER A 456 -13.61 7.79 25.04
N ARG A 457 -12.91 7.30 26.06
CA ARG A 457 -13.33 7.44 27.47
C ARG A 457 -13.21 8.89 27.91
N SER A 458 -12.19 9.61 27.46
CA SER A 458 -12.03 11.06 27.69
C SER A 458 -13.09 11.90 26.98
N GLU A 459 -13.48 11.54 25.74
CA GLU A 459 -14.59 12.21 25.04
C GLU A 459 -15.92 11.98 25.76
N ILE A 460 -16.21 10.76 26.24
CA ILE A 460 -17.42 10.49 27.04
C ILE A 460 -17.40 11.25 28.36
N ALA A 461 -16.28 11.28 29.08
CA ALA A 461 -16.16 12.05 30.32
C ALA A 461 -16.37 13.56 30.11
N ALA A 462 -15.84 14.12 29.01
CA ALA A 462 -16.05 15.52 28.66
C ALA A 462 -17.51 15.81 28.28
N VAL A 463 -18.12 14.99 27.43
CA VAL A 463 -19.52 15.17 26.99
C VAL A 463 -20.50 14.93 28.14
N LEU A 464 -20.22 13.99 29.06
CA LEU A 464 -20.99 13.82 30.29
C LEU A 464 -20.86 15.05 31.20
N LYS A 465 -19.65 15.60 31.39
CA LYS A 465 -19.46 16.83 32.18
C LYS A 465 -20.29 17.98 31.60
N ASP A 466 -20.21 18.21 30.29
CA ASP A 466 -20.99 19.25 29.61
C ASP A 466 -22.51 18.99 29.74
N ALA A 467 -22.94 17.72 29.71
CA ALA A 467 -24.34 17.34 29.89
C ALA A 467 -24.85 17.60 31.32
N VAL A 468 -24.05 17.28 32.35
CA VAL A 468 -24.37 17.51 33.77
C VAL A 468 -24.36 19.01 34.09
N GLU A 469 -23.35 19.75 33.63
CA GLU A 469 -23.21 21.20 33.86
C GLU A 469 -24.40 21.99 33.28
N TRP A 470 -24.99 21.53 32.16
CA TRP A 470 -26.14 22.17 31.51
C TRP A 470 -27.49 21.46 31.76
N ALA A 471 -27.53 20.42 32.59
CA ALA A 471 -28.76 19.71 32.96
C ALA A 471 -29.84 20.58 33.66
N PRO A 472 -29.51 21.66 34.40
CA PRO A 472 -30.52 22.60 34.89
C PRO A 472 -31.19 23.40 33.76
N ASP A 473 -30.40 23.87 32.79
CA ASP A 473 -30.81 24.87 31.78
C ASP A 473 -31.31 24.28 30.45
N SER A 474 -31.05 23.00 30.19
CA SER A 474 -31.56 22.26 29.02
C SER A 474 -32.04 20.85 29.39
N ASP A 475 -33.32 20.56 29.11
CA ASP A 475 -33.84 19.20 29.23
C ASP A 475 -33.10 18.22 28.31
N ALA A 476 -32.59 18.69 27.16
CA ALA A 476 -31.80 17.85 26.25
C ALA A 476 -30.44 17.47 26.85
N ALA A 477 -29.83 18.35 27.65
CA ALA A 477 -28.62 18.04 28.41
C ALA A 477 -28.90 17.04 29.54
N ARG A 478 -30.01 17.21 30.27
CA ARG A 478 -30.44 16.27 31.33
C ARG A 478 -30.68 14.86 30.79
N HIS A 479 -31.42 14.72 29.69
CA HIS A 479 -31.63 13.41 29.05
C HIS A 479 -30.32 12.80 28.54
N ALA A 480 -29.43 13.60 27.93
CA ALA A 480 -28.13 13.11 27.47
C ALA A 480 -27.22 12.66 28.63
N ALA A 481 -27.28 13.32 29.79
CA ALA A 481 -26.54 12.92 30.98
C ALA A 481 -27.01 11.55 31.51
N THR A 482 -28.32 11.30 31.53
CA THR A 482 -28.88 9.98 31.88
C THR A 482 -28.47 8.90 30.86
N GLU A 483 -28.63 9.15 29.56
CA GLU A 483 -28.22 8.20 28.50
C GLU A 483 -26.72 7.88 28.54
N LEU A 484 -25.88 8.84 28.89
CA LEU A 484 -24.43 8.65 29.05
C LEU A 484 -24.10 7.86 30.33
N ALA A 485 -24.79 8.11 31.45
CA ALA A 485 -24.61 7.36 32.69
C ALA A 485 -25.05 5.88 32.54
N ASP A 486 -26.16 5.63 31.84
CA ASP A 486 -26.61 4.29 31.47
C ASP A 486 -25.57 3.57 30.59
N HIS A 487 -25.06 4.25 29.55
CA HIS A 487 -23.99 3.73 28.67
C HIS A 487 -22.69 3.44 29.43
N ILE A 488 -22.29 4.30 30.38
CA ILE A 488 -21.08 4.10 31.20
C ILE A 488 -21.23 2.86 32.09
N ARG A 489 -22.41 2.65 32.69
CA ARG A 489 -22.73 1.45 33.48
C ARG A 489 -22.65 0.19 32.63
N GLU A 490 -23.28 0.19 31.46
CA GLU A 490 -23.31 -0.96 30.54
C GLU A 490 -21.93 -1.30 29.96
N ARG A 491 -21.12 -0.29 29.66
CA ARG A 491 -19.81 -0.44 29.00
C ARG A 491 -18.65 -0.74 29.95
N TRP A 492 -18.67 -0.18 31.17
CA TRP A 492 -17.54 -0.28 32.11
C TRP A 492 -17.89 -0.86 33.50
N GLY A 493 -19.17 -1.14 33.80
CA GLY A 493 -19.59 -1.55 35.15
C GLY A 493 -19.42 -0.43 36.20
N VAL A 494 -19.36 0.83 35.74
CA VAL A 494 -19.19 2.01 36.58
C VAL A 494 -20.54 2.67 36.76
N HIS A 495 -21.00 2.77 38.00
CA HIS A 495 -22.23 3.48 38.33
C HIS A 495 -21.88 4.95 38.62
N VAL A 496 -22.44 5.87 37.84
CA VAL A 496 -22.32 7.32 38.03
C VAL A 496 -23.67 7.86 38.47
N ASP A 497 -23.72 8.40 39.69
CA ASP A 497 -24.86 9.17 40.18
C ASP A 497 -24.80 10.58 39.57
N VAL A 498 -25.79 10.90 38.73
CA VAL A 498 -25.85 12.14 37.95
C VAL A 498 -26.22 13.36 38.81
N ASP A 499 -26.92 13.14 39.92
CA ASP A 499 -27.41 14.20 40.82
C ASP A 499 -26.42 14.48 41.96
N ASN A 500 -25.79 13.44 42.51
CA ASN A 500 -24.86 13.53 43.64
C ASN A 500 -23.38 13.50 43.23
N GLY A 501 -23.06 13.23 41.96
CA GLY A 501 -21.69 13.13 41.44
C GLY A 501 -20.88 11.95 41.99
N HIS A 502 -21.53 10.99 42.65
CA HIS A 502 -20.90 9.84 43.28
C HIS A 502 -20.60 8.75 42.24
N VAL A 503 -19.43 8.12 42.32
CA VAL A 503 -18.99 7.09 41.37
C VAL A 503 -18.63 5.80 42.11
N THR A 504 -19.25 4.68 41.76
CA THR A 504 -18.89 3.34 42.25
C THR A 504 -18.50 2.40 41.12
N VAL A 505 -17.66 1.40 41.43
CA VAL A 505 -17.04 0.50 40.46
C VAL A 505 -17.25 -0.94 40.92
N ASP A 506 -18.23 -1.63 40.33
CA ASP A 506 -18.64 -2.98 40.74
C ASP A 506 -17.90 -4.07 39.94
N ALA A 507 -16.57 -3.92 39.79
CA ALA A 507 -15.72 -4.77 38.95
C ALA A 507 -14.56 -5.40 39.73
N PRO A 508 -14.61 -6.72 40.04
CA PRO A 508 -13.46 -7.48 40.53
C PRO A 508 -12.26 -7.43 39.57
N PRO A 509 -11.01 -7.67 40.02
CA PRO A 509 -9.81 -7.55 39.17
C PRO A 509 -9.85 -8.38 37.87
N GLU A 510 -10.41 -9.61 37.92
CA GLU A 510 -10.61 -10.41 36.71
C GLU A 510 -11.63 -9.80 35.74
N MET A 511 -12.64 -9.09 36.25
CA MET A 511 -13.66 -8.42 35.46
C MET A 511 -13.09 -7.13 34.85
N ALA A 512 -12.27 -6.38 35.60
CA ALA A 512 -11.52 -5.24 35.07
C ALA A 512 -10.59 -5.65 33.90
N ALA A 513 -9.90 -6.80 34.01
CA ALA A 513 -9.09 -7.34 32.91
C ALA A 513 -9.94 -7.74 31.68
N LYS A 514 -11.12 -8.33 31.88
CA LYS A 514 -12.06 -8.67 30.80
C LYS A 514 -12.65 -7.42 30.13
N LEU A 515 -12.98 -6.39 30.91
CA LEU A 515 -13.46 -5.09 30.42
C LEU A 515 -12.38 -4.34 29.64
N ALA A 516 -11.11 -4.38 30.08
CA ALA A 516 -10.00 -3.80 29.34
C ALA A 516 -9.78 -4.50 27.98
N ALA A 517 -9.86 -5.84 27.94
CA ALA A 517 -9.80 -6.58 26.69
C ALA A 517 -10.98 -6.25 25.74
N ALA A 518 -12.19 -6.13 26.27
CA ALA A 518 -13.37 -5.73 25.50
C ALA A 518 -13.26 -4.30 24.96
N GLU A 519 -12.72 -3.34 25.74
CA GLU A 519 -12.45 -1.99 25.27
C GLU A 519 -11.38 -1.95 24.16
N GLN A 520 -10.37 -2.82 24.20
CA GLN A 520 -9.37 -2.95 23.12
C GLN A 520 -9.99 -3.50 21.83
N GLU A 521 -10.85 -4.52 21.94
CA GLU A 521 -11.59 -5.06 20.80
C GLU A 521 -12.56 -4.01 20.21
N ARG A 522 -13.28 -3.28 21.07
CA ARG A 522 -14.17 -2.17 20.65
C ARG A 522 -13.38 -1.02 20.01
N ALA A 523 -12.21 -0.63 20.55
CA ALA A 523 -11.36 0.40 19.95
C ALA A 523 -10.87 -0.03 18.55
N ALA A 524 -10.42 -1.28 18.39
CA ALA A 524 -10.06 -1.85 17.10
C ALA A 524 -11.25 -1.90 16.12
N ALA A 525 -12.45 -2.25 16.59
CA ALA A 525 -13.67 -2.26 15.79
C ALA A 525 -14.09 -0.84 15.34
N ALA A 526 -14.02 0.16 16.23
CA ALA A 526 -14.33 1.55 15.91
C ALA A 526 -13.32 2.17 14.91
N ARG A 527 -12.05 1.80 15.04
CA ARG A 527 -10.97 2.08 14.06
C ARG A 527 -11.28 1.47 12.69
N LEU A 528 -11.62 0.17 12.64
CA LEU A 528 -11.99 -0.54 11.40
C LEU A 528 -13.26 0.01 10.76
N ALA A 529 -14.27 0.40 11.54
CA ALA A 529 -15.46 1.08 11.05
C ALA A 529 -15.11 2.43 10.42
N THR A 530 -14.25 3.23 11.06
CA THR A 530 -13.80 4.53 10.54
C THR A 530 -12.98 4.37 9.24
N ALA A 531 -12.19 3.29 9.13
CA ALA A 531 -11.55 2.93 7.87
C ALA A 531 -12.58 2.58 6.78
N GLN A 532 -13.59 1.74 7.08
CA GLN A 532 -14.69 1.45 6.15
C GLN A 532 -15.41 2.72 5.71
N ASP A 533 -15.79 3.61 6.64
CA ASP A 533 -16.56 4.81 6.33
C ASP A 533 -15.80 5.70 5.32
N ARG A 534 -14.49 5.84 5.49
CA ARG A 534 -13.59 6.55 4.55
C ARG A 534 -13.42 5.81 3.21
N MET A 535 -13.36 4.48 3.22
CA MET A 535 -13.29 3.67 1.99
C MET A 535 -14.59 3.75 1.17
N VAL A 536 -15.75 3.72 1.85
CA VAL A 536 -17.08 3.92 1.27
C VAL A 536 -17.21 5.33 0.69
N GLU A 537 -16.79 6.36 1.42
CA GLU A 537 -16.76 7.75 0.94
C GLU A 537 -15.89 7.91 -0.34
N MET A 538 -14.73 7.27 -0.40
CA MET A 538 -13.87 7.26 -1.59
C MET A 538 -14.51 6.53 -2.78
N ILE A 539 -15.25 5.45 -2.56
CA ILE A 539 -15.99 4.73 -3.62
C ILE A 539 -17.26 5.49 -4.04
N ALA A 540 -17.91 6.22 -3.13
CA ALA A 540 -19.05 7.09 -3.42
C ALA A 540 -18.67 8.28 -4.32
N THR A 541 -17.42 8.71 -4.25
CA THR A 541 -16.84 9.81 -5.04
C THR A 541 -16.17 9.35 -6.34
N GLU A 542 -16.25 8.06 -6.69
CA GLU A 542 -15.84 7.53 -7.99
C GLU A 542 -17.04 7.42 -8.95
N GLY A 543 -16.93 8.13 -10.07
CA GLY A 543 -18.07 8.45 -10.94
C GLY A 543 -18.67 9.82 -10.60
N VAL A 544 -19.34 10.44 -11.57
CA VAL A 544 -20.01 11.73 -11.35
C VAL A 544 -21.38 11.49 -10.71
N ASP A 545 -21.83 12.39 -9.83
CA ASP A 545 -23.05 12.19 -9.07
C ASP A 545 -24.29 12.09 -9.97
N GLU A 546 -25.16 11.13 -9.64
CA GLU A 546 -26.27 10.76 -10.52
C GLU A 546 -27.34 11.87 -10.62
N GLU A 547 -27.44 12.72 -9.60
CA GLU A 547 -28.36 13.85 -9.56
C GLU A 547 -27.92 14.99 -10.48
N SER A 548 -26.62 15.38 -10.46
CA SER A 548 -26.07 16.34 -11.43
C SER A 548 -26.06 15.74 -12.85
N LEU A 549 -25.81 14.44 -13.02
CA LEU A 549 -25.98 13.77 -14.32
C LEU A 549 -27.43 13.87 -14.85
N ARG A 550 -28.42 13.71 -13.96
CA ARG A 550 -29.85 13.82 -14.30
C ARG A 550 -30.24 15.27 -14.60
N ALA A 551 -29.76 16.24 -13.83
CA ALA A 551 -29.95 17.68 -14.06
C ALA A 551 -29.29 18.14 -15.37
N LEU A 552 -28.07 17.70 -15.65
CA LEU A 552 -27.34 18.00 -16.89
C LEU A 552 -28.05 17.40 -18.11
N ARG A 553 -28.53 16.14 -18.04
CA ARG A 553 -29.38 15.52 -19.07
C ARG A 553 -30.66 16.33 -19.30
N ALA A 554 -31.34 16.77 -18.23
CA ALA A 554 -32.54 17.60 -18.33
C ALA A 554 -32.27 18.97 -18.99
N GLN A 555 -31.15 19.62 -18.68
CA GLN A 555 -30.75 20.90 -19.29
C GLN A 555 -30.36 20.75 -20.77
N ILE A 556 -29.65 19.68 -21.13
CA ILE A 556 -29.33 19.35 -22.52
C ILE A 556 -30.62 19.16 -23.33
N GLU A 557 -31.61 18.45 -22.78
CA GLU A 557 -32.91 18.25 -23.43
C GLU A 557 -33.72 19.56 -23.49
N GLN A 558 -33.77 20.33 -22.41
CA GLN A 558 -34.45 21.62 -22.36
C GLN A 558 -33.90 22.57 -23.44
N TRP A 559 -32.57 22.69 -23.56
CA TRP A 559 -31.95 23.49 -24.62
C TRP A 559 -32.22 22.91 -26.02
N ARG A 560 -32.22 21.58 -26.18
CA ARG A 560 -32.61 20.91 -27.44
C ARG A 560 -34.02 21.30 -27.90
N THR A 561 -34.95 21.51 -26.97
CA THR A 561 -36.31 21.97 -27.25
C THR A 561 -36.47 23.49 -27.37
N SER A 562 -35.53 24.30 -26.87
CA SER A 562 -35.59 25.77 -26.89
C SER A 562 -34.18 26.40 -26.85
N PRO A 563 -33.50 26.49 -28.01
CA PRO A 563 -32.11 26.97 -28.05
C PRO A 563 -32.03 28.50 -27.94
N SER A 564 -31.39 29.00 -26.88
CA SER A 564 -31.03 30.42 -26.71
C SER A 564 -29.53 30.61 -26.45
N PRO A 565 -28.93 31.79 -26.78
CA PRO A 565 -27.51 32.06 -26.50
C PRO A 565 -27.16 32.04 -25.01
N GLU A 566 -28.05 32.57 -24.16
CA GLU A 566 -27.90 32.53 -22.70
C GLU A 566 -27.97 31.08 -22.19
N GLY A 567 -28.85 30.26 -22.76
CA GLY A 567 -28.92 28.83 -22.48
C GLY A 567 -27.66 28.07 -22.90
N VAL A 568 -26.99 28.46 -24.00
CA VAL A 568 -25.66 27.90 -24.36
C VAL A 568 -24.63 28.29 -23.32
N ALA A 569 -24.59 29.56 -22.89
CA ALA A 569 -23.62 30.02 -21.89
C ALA A 569 -23.83 29.33 -20.52
N GLN A 570 -25.08 29.16 -20.10
CA GLN A 570 -25.44 28.46 -18.87
C GLN A 570 -25.13 26.95 -18.96
N LEU A 571 -25.45 26.29 -20.08
CA LEU A 571 -25.11 24.89 -20.29
C LEU A 571 -23.59 24.67 -20.36
N ALA A 572 -22.84 25.58 -20.99
CA ALA A 572 -21.38 25.53 -21.02
C ALA A 572 -20.76 25.75 -19.64
N GLY A 573 -21.30 26.68 -18.83
CA GLY A 573 -20.90 26.86 -17.43
C GLY A 573 -21.19 25.63 -16.58
N ASN A 574 -22.39 25.05 -16.69
CA ASN A 574 -22.75 23.84 -15.95
C ASN A 574 -21.93 22.61 -16.40
N LEU A 575 -21.59 22.50 -17.69
CA LEU A 575 -20.65 21.50 -18.20
C LEU A 575 -19.21 21.72 -17.67
N HIS A 576 -18.79 22.98 -17.53
CA HIS A 576 -17.48 23.35 -16.96
C HIS A 576 -17.41 22.96 -15.48
N ASP A 577 -18.43 23.31 -14.68
CA ASP A 577 -18.54 22.94 -13.26
C ASP A 577 -18.64 21.43 -13.05
N PHE A 578 -19.42 20.73 -13.89
CA PHE A 578 -19.53 19.27 -13.90
C PHE A 578 -18.18 18.61 -14.21
N ALA A 579 -17.48 19.08 -15.25
CA ALA A 579 -16.15 18.60 -15.59
C ALA A 579 -15.10 18.96 -14.52
N ALA A 580 -15.22 20.11 -13.85
CA ALA A 580 -14.34 20.52 -12.75
C ALA A 580 -14.43 19.54 -11.57
N ARG A 581 -15.65 19.11 -11.21
CA ARG A 581 -15.92 18.13 -10.13
C ARG A 581 -15.41 16.71 -10.42
N GLY A 582 -15.34 16.30 -11.69
CA GLY A 582 -14.85 14.97 -12.10
C GLY A 582 -13.34 14.76 -11.95
N ALA A 583 -12.91 13.49 -11.88
CA ALA A 583 -11.50 13.11 -11.79
C ALA A 583 -10.67 13.59 -13.01
N ASP A 584 -9.35 13.74 -12.80
CA ASP A 584 -8.47 14.40 -13.78
C ASP A 584 -7.94 13.49 -14.90
N GLY A 585 -7.64 14.06 -16.06
CA GLY A 585 -7.02 13.34 -17.18
C GLY A 585 -7.08 14.04 -18.54
N ALA A 586 -6.28 13.53 -19.48
CA ALA A 586 -6.15 14.07 -20.84
C ALA A 586 -7.42 13.96 -21.72
N ALA A 587 -8.50 13.34 -21.23
CA ALA A 587 -9.83 13.41 -21.83
C ALA A 587 -10.63 14.62 -21.30
N LYS A 588 -10.64 14.84 -19.98
CA LYS A 588 -11.23 16.03 -19.33
C LYS A 588 -10.63 17.32 -19.88
N LYS A 589 -9.31 17.41 -20.01
CA LYS A 589 -8.65 18.59 -20.62
C LYS A 589 -9.12 18.85 -22.06
N ARG A 590 -9.15 17.82 -22.91
CA ARG A 590 -9.64 17.95 -24.31
C ARG A 590 -11.12 18.31 -24.39
N LEU A 591 -11.96 17.80 -23.48
CA LEU A 591 -13.38 18.14 -23.42
C LEU A 591 -13.56 19.62 -23.00
N LEU A 592 -12.82 20.10 -22.00
CA LEU A 592 -12.83 21.50 -21.56
C LEU A 592 -12.33 22.45 -22.65
N GLU A 593 -11.23 22.12 -23.33
CA GLU A 593 -10.70 22.86 -24.49
C GLU A 593 -11.72 22.92 -25.63
N GLN A 594 -12.46 21.83 -25.87
CA GLN A 594 -13.54 21.79 -26.85
C GLN A 594 -14.76 22.61 -26.43
N ILE A 595 -15.18 22.57 -25.16
CA ILE A 595 -16.30 23.37 -24.62
C ILE A 595 -16.02 24.87 -24.77
N GLU A 596 -14.83 25.34 -24.37
CA GLU A 596 -14.48 26.76 -24.50
C GLU A 596 -14.33 27.20 -25.97
N HIS A 597 -13.94 26.29 -26.87
CA HIS A 597 -13.97 26.54 -28.32
C HIS A 597 -15.41 26.60 -28.88
N TRP A 598 -16.34 25.76 -28.41
CA TRP A 598 -17.74 25.79 -28.82
C TRP A 598 -18.52 26.98 -28.27
N ARG A 599 -18.12 27.52 -27.11
CA ARG A 599 -18.61 28.80 -26.56
C ARG A 599 -18.43 29.96 -27.55
N GLN A 600 -17.45 29.85 -28.46
CA GLN A 600 -17.17 30.81 -29.53
C GLN A 600 -17.89 30.47 -30.85
N GLN A 601 -18.34 29.23 -31.05
CA GLN A 601 -18.97 28.73 -32.29
C GLN A 601 -19.97 27.58 -32.04
N PRO A 602 -21.24 27.87 -31.68
CA PRO A 602 -22.26 26.84 -31.47
C PRO A 602 -22.78 26.25 -32.79
N SER A 603 -23.01 24.93 -32.85
CA SER A 603 -23.71 24.27 -33.96
C SER A 603 -24.38 22.95 -33.53
N PRO A 604 -25.48 22.51 -34.19
CA PRO A 604 -26.27 21.34 -33.74
C PRO A 604 -25.51 20.01 -33.76
N ASP A 605 -24.74 19.73 -34.81
CA ASP A 605 -24.06 18.43 -34.97
C ASP A 605 -22.98 18.20 -33.90
N ARG A 606 -22.32 19.29 -33.45
CA ARG A 606 -21.34 19.23 -32.36
C ARG A 606 -22.00 18.80 -31.05
N LEU A 607 -23.24 19.19 -30.78
CA LEU A 607 -23.97 18.76 -29.59
C LEU A 607 -24.38 17.28 -29.61
N GLN A 608 -24.58 16.67 -30.78
CA GLN A 608 -24.72 15.21 -30.85
C GLN A 608 -23.42 14.46 -30.51
N LEU A 609 -22.26 15.08 -30.74
CA LEU A 609 -20.97 14.53 -30.33
C LEU A 609 -20.79 14.69 -28.81
N VAL A 610 -21.11 15.87 -28.25
CA VAL A 610 -21.09 16.12 -26.80
C VAL A 610 -22.04 15.18 -26.07
N SER A 611 -23.29 15.05 -26.52
CA SER A 611 -24.27 14.14 -25.93
C SER A 611 -23.75 12.70 -25.90
N ARG A 612 -23.11 12.23 -26.98
CA ARG A 612 -22.46 10.91 -27.02
C ARG A 612 -21.23 10.81 -26.11
N GLN A 613 -20.44 11.86 -25.95
CA GLN A 613 -19.26 11.88 -25.06
C GLN A 613 -19.65 11.95 -23.57
N VAL A 614 -20.63 12.77 -23.21
CA VAL A 614 -21.21 12.87 -21.86
C VAL A 614 -21.96 11.60 -21.51
N GLN A 615 -22.67 10.99 -22.46
CA GLN A 615 -23.27 9.67 -22.28
C GLN A 615 -22.17 8.61 -22.06
N ALA A 616 -21.09 8.58 -22.86
CA ALA A 616 -19.97 7.66 -22.65
C ALA A 616 -19.22 7.88 -21.31
N LEU A 617 -19.25 9.10 -20.74
CA LEU A 617 -18.75 9.38 -19.39
C LEU A 617 -19.73 8.93 -18.28
N ALA A 618 -21.04 8.98 -18.55
CA ALA A 618 -22.07 8.43 -17.66
C ALA A 618 -22.09 6.88 -17.69
N ASP A 619 -21.91 6.29 -18.85
CA ASP A 619 -21.78 4.83 -19.07
C ASP A 619 -20.44 4.29 -18.52
N ALA A 620 -19.49 5.18 -18.20
CA ALA A 620 -18.26 4.89 -17.46
C ALA A 620 -18.36 5.19 -15.95
N SER A 621 -19.52 5.64 -15.46
CA SER A 621 -19.78 5.73 -14.01
C SER A 621 -20.22 4.37 -13.48
N ILE A 622 -19.83 4.08 -12.23
CA ILE A 622 -20.18 2.80 -11.58
C ILE A 622 -21.69 2.81 -11.28
N ASP A 623 -22.40 1.78 -11.72
CA ASP A 623 -23.84 1.65 -11.44
C ASP A 623 -24.09 1.38 -9.95
N GLU A 624 -25.31 1.72 -9.48
CA GLU A 624 -25.64 1.62 -8.07
C GLU A 624 -25.61 0.18 -7.52
N SER A 625 -25.89 -0.84 -8.33
CA SER A 625 -25.80 -2.24 -7.88
C SER A 625 -24.35 -2.70 -7.72
N THR A 626 -23.45 -2.27 -8.61
CA THR A 626 -22.00 -2.47 -8.45
C THR A 626 -21.46 -1.66 -7.28
N ARG A 627 -21.93 -0.43 -7.07
CA ARG A 627 -21.56 0.40 -5.89
C ARG A 627 -21.95 -0.28 -4.59
N GLN A 628 -23.17 -0.81 -4.49
CA GLN A 628 -23.63 -1.59 -3.33
C GLN A 628 -22.83 -2.90 -3.16
N SER A 629 -22.48 -3.59 -4.25
CA SER A 629 -21.61 -4.78 -4.22
C SER A 629 -20.20 -4.47 -3.69
N LEU A 630 -19.64 -3.30 -4.05
CA LEU A 630 -18.38 -2.81 -3.49
C LEU A 630 -18.53 -2.45 -2.00
N TYR A 631 -19.59 -1.79 -1.58
CA TYR A 631 -19.84 -1.51 -0.16
C TYR A 631 -19.98 -2.79 0.68
N ALA A 632 -20.69 -3.80 0.17
CA ALA A 632 -20.77 -5.12 0.79
C ALA A 632 -19.39 -5.81 0.86
N ALA A 633 -18.53 -5.63 -0.15
CA ALA A 633 -17.15 -6.14 -0.14
C ALA A 633 -16.24 -5.39 0.86
N VAL A 634 -16.44 -4.08 1.06
CA VAL A 634 -15.77 -3.32 2.14
C VAL A 634 -16.24 -3.80 3.51
N GLU A 635 -17.54 -4.03 3.70
CA GLU A 635 -18.09 -4.53 4.96
C GLU A 635 -17.65 -5.98 5.27
N GLN A 636 -17.57 -6.83 4.23
CA GLN A 636 -16.99 -8.17 4.33
C GLN A 636 -15.52 -8.10 4.77
N TRP A 637 -14.74 -7.15 4.25
CA TRP A 637 -13.38 -6.91 4.72
C TRP A 637 -13.32 -6.36 6.14
N ARG A 638 -14.22 -5.45 6.56
CA ARG A 638 -14.31 -4.97 7.96
C ARG A 638 -14.55 -6.13 8.94
N LYS A 639 -15.38 -7.11 8.55
CA LYS A 639 -15.69 -8.30 9.36
C LYS A 639 -14.52 -9.30 9.46
N ALA A 640 -13.59 -9.31 8.52
CA ALA A 640 -12.43 -10.20 8.48
C ALA A 640 -11.19 -9.50 7.86
N PRO A 641 -10.58 -8.51 8.55
CA PRO A 641 -9.58 -7.62 7.97
C PRO A 641 -8.26 -8.36 7.73
N SER A 642 -8.02 -8.73 6.47
CA SER A 642 -6.85 -9.51 6.06
C SER A 642 -6.14 -8.92 4.84
N PRO A 643 -4.82 -9.17 4.68
CA PRO A 643 -4.08 -8.84 3.46
C PRO A 643 -4.70 -9.42 2.18
N GLN A 644 -5.18 -10.66 2.26
CA GLN A 644 -5.82 -11.37 1.14
C GLN A 644 -7.18 -10.73 0.81
N GLY A 645 -8.04 -10.50 1.81
CA GLY A 645 -9.33 -9.84 1.64
C GLY A 645 -9.19 -8.43 1.05
N LEU A 646 -8.18 -7.66 1.47
CA LEU A 646 -7.90 -6.34 0.88
C LEU A 646 -7.41 -6.44 -0.58
N GLN A 647 -6.66 -7.48 -0.94
CA GLN A 647 -6.30 -7.74 -2.34
C GLN A 647 -7.53 -8.16 -3.17
N GLN A 648 -8.39 -9.03 -2.64
CA GLN A 648 -9.65 -9.41 -3.30
C GLN A 648 -10.57 -8.19 -3.50
N LEU A 649 -10.67 -7.30 -2.51
CA LEU A 649 -11.37 -6.02 -2.64
C LEU A 649 -10.73 -5.12 -3.71
N THR A 650 -9.40 -5.01 -3.76
CA THR A 650 -8.69 -4.23 -4.78
C THR A 650 -8.99 -4.75 -6.20
N GLU A 651 -9.02 -6.07 -6.39
CA GLU A 651 -9.36 -6.69 -7.68
C GLU A 651 -10.86 -6.63 -8.00
N LYS A 652 -11.76 -6.72 -7.01
CA LYS A 652 -13.21 -6.44 -7.19
C LYS A 652 -13.44 -5.00 -7.66
N MET A 653 -12.80 -4.01 -7.01
CA MET A 653 -12.85 -2.60 -7.41
C MET A 653 -12.32 -2.39 -8.84
N LYS A 654 -11.28 -3.13 -9.22
CA LYS A 654 -10.70 -3.10 -10.58
C LYS A 654 -11.61 -3.73 -11.64
N ALA A 655 -12.30 -4.82 -11.31
CA ALA A 655 -13.34 -5.41 -12.16
C ALA A 655 -14.57 -4.49 -12.30
N ALA A 656 -14.90 -3.75 -11.24
CA ALA A 656 -15.95 -2.73 -11.17
C ALA A 656 -15.56 -1.37 -11.81
N GLY A 657 -14.40 -1.26 -12.47
CA GLY A 657 -13.98 -0.05 -13.19
C GLY A 657 -13.39 1.09 -12.35
N VAL A 658 -13.37 1.01 -11.00
CA VAL A 658 -12.81 2.04 -10.10
C VAL A 658 -11.39 2.41 -10.52
N GLY A 659 -11.06 3.70 -10.62
CA GLY A 659 -9.75 4.19 -11.08
C GLY A 659 -8.57 3.78 -10.18
N GLU A 660 -7.40 3.55 -10.76
CA GLU A 660 -6.20 3.09 -10.01
C GLU A 660 -5.80 4.05 -8.88
N LYS A 661 -6.00 5.36 -9.09
CA LYS A 661 -5.80 6.40 -8.07
C LYS A 661 -6.64 6.11 -6.82
N THR A 662 -7.93 5.83 -6.99
CA THR A 662 -8.82 5.55 -5.85
C THR A 662 -8.67 4.13 -5.33
N ARG A 663 -8.43 3.11 -6.17
CA ARG A 663 -8.02 1.77 -5.70
C ARG A 663 -6.80 1.85 -4.76
N THR A 664 -5.81 2.69 -5.09
CA THR A 664 -4.63 2.92 -4.27
C THR A 664 -4.92 3.75 -3.02
N ARG A 665 -5.77 4.79 -3.09
CA ARG A 665 -6.20 5.58 -1.90
C ARG A 665 -7.03 4.73 -0.92
N THR A 666 -8.02 3.97 -1.39
CA THR A 666 -8.81 3.02 -0.60
C THR A 666 -7.91 1.96 0.04
N ARG A 667 -6.93 1.42 -0.69
CA ARG A 667 -5.93 0.50 -0.13
C ARG A 667 -5.05 1.17 0.93
N PHE A 668 -4.63 2.42 0.73
CA PHE A 668 -3.89 3.18 1.73
C PHE A 668 -4.71 3.36 3.01
N VAL A 669 -5.96 3.84 2.93
CA VAL A 669 -6.85 4.03 4.09
C VAL A 669 -7.05 2.73 4.86
N ALA A 670 -7.29 1.61 4.16
CA ALA A 670 -7.44 0.29 4.75
C ALA A 670 -6.20 -0.19 5.55
N LEU A 671 -5.00 0.23 5.14
CA LEU A 671 -3.73 -0.13 5.80
C LEU A 671 -3.25 0.90 6.82
N TYR A 672 -3.66 2.17 6.69
CA TYR A 672 -3.26 3.28 7.55
C TYR A 672 -4.16 3.38 8.79
N LEU A 673 -5.49 3.46 8.59
CA LEU A 673 -6.47 3.43 9.68
C LEU A 673 -6.77 1.98 10.11
N GLY A 674 -7.11 1.12 9.16
CA GLY A 674 -7.64 -0.23 9.41
C GLY A 674 -6.61 -1.32 9.68
N ALA A 675 -5.41 -0.98 10.16
CA ALA A 675 -4.31 -1.93 10.34
C ALA A 675 -4.66 -3.06 11.34
N PRO A 676 -4.69 -4.34 10.93
CA PRO A 676 -4.78 -5.45 11.88
C PRO A 676 -3.44 -5.62 12.62
N ALA A 677 -3.50 -5.96 13.91
CA ALA A 677 -2.34 -5.99 14.83
C ALA A 677 -1.17 -6.92 14.43
N VAL A 678 -1.35 -7.77 13.42
CA VAL A 678 -0.34 -8.64 12.83
C VAL A 678 0.72 -7.87 12.03
N ALA A 679 0.39 -6.66 11.53
CA ALA A 679 1.28 -5.89 10.67
C ALA A 679 2.47 -5.25 11.40
N GLU A 680 2.31 -4.91 12.69
CA GLU A 680 3.30 -4.14 13.48
C GLU A 680 4.35 -5.05 14.15
N THR A 681 4.05 -6.34 14.33
CA THR A 681 4.90 -7.32 15.02
C THR A 681 5.70 -8.23 14.08
N THR A 682 5.45 -8.16 12.77
CA THR A 682 6.21 -8.94 11.78
C THR A 682 7.58 -8.27 11.54
N PRO A 683 8.72 -8.92 11.86
CA PRO A 683 10.04 -8.31 11.64
C PRO A 683 10.25 -8.06 10.14
N ILE A 684 10.58 -6.83 9.77
CA ILE A 684 10.78 -6.46 8.37
C ILE A 684 12.04 -7.15 7.83
N THR A 685 11.86 -8.12 6.94
CA THR A 685 12.93 -8.93 6.32
C THR A 685 13.30 -8.47 4.91
N ASP A 686 12.52 -7.57 4.31
CA ASP A 686 12.71 -7.06 2.95
C ASP A 686 12.08 -5.65 2.84
N LEU A 687 12.80 -4.67 2.30
CA LEU A 687 12.31 -3.31 2.00
C LEU A 687 11.16 -3.29 0.96
N GLY A 688 11.07 -4.36 0.19
CA GLY A 688 10.02 -4.70 -0.77
C GLY A 688 9.08 -5.78 -0.25
N GLY A 689 9.00 -5.92 1.07
CA GLY A 689 8.00 -6.72 1.76
C GLY A 689 6.56 -6.39 1.31
N PRO A 690 5.59 -7.23 1.67
CA PRO A 690 4.31 -7.32 0.97
C PRO A 690 3.53 -6.01 0.88
N ALA A 691 2.52 -5.99 -0.02
CA ALA A 691 1.64 -4.85 -0.28
C ALA A 691 0.68 -4.50 0.88
N THR A 692 1.10 -4.77 2.11
CA THR A 692 0.42 -4.62 3.41
C THR A 692 0.95 -3.44 4.23
N LEU A 693 2.09 -2.84 3.87
CA LEU A 693 2.56 -1.63 4.54
C LEU A 693 1.86 -0.38 3.98
N ALA A 694 1.38 0.50 4.87
CA ALA A 694 0.76 1.76 4.48
C ALA A 694 1.70 2.68 3.69
N SER A 695 2.99 2.75 4.05
CA SER A 695 4.01 3.50 3.28
C SER A 695 4.18 2.97 1.85
N THR A 696 4.10 1.65 1.66
CA THR A 696 4.10 1.00 0.33
C THR A 696 2.85 1.33 -0.50
N ALA A 697 1.72 1.67 0.13
CA ALA A 697 0.53 2.17 -0.56
C ALA A 697 0.64 3.68 -0.86
N LEU A 698 1.12 4.50 0.08
CA LEU A 698 1.29 5.95 -0.11
C LEU A 698 2.25 6.28 -1.27
N ARG A 699 3.43 5.65 -1.32
CA ARG A 699 4.44 5.90 -2.37
C ARG A 699 4.03 5.47 -3.78
N LYS A 700 2.93 4.70 -3.90
CA LYS A 700 2.32 4.29 -5.18
C LYS A 700 1.34 5.32 -5.74
N LEU A 701 0.84 6.25 -4.93
CA LEU A 701 0.16 7.41 -5.48
C LEU A 701 1.17 8.27 -6.25
N ASP A 702 0.68 9.08 -7.19
CA ASP A 702 1.51 10.07 -7.89
C ASP A 702 1.46 11.44 -7.20
N GLU A 703 0.29 11.80 -6.65
CA GLU A 703 0.12 12.97 -5.77
C GLU A 703 0.38 12.63 -4.30
N PRO A 704 0.88 13.58 -3.48
CA PRO A 704 0.72 13.57 -2.02
C PRO A 704 -0.76 13.51 -1.58
N LEU A 705 -1.00 12.99 -0.38
CA LEU A 705 -2.30 13.11 0.30
C LEU A 705 -2.36 14.39 1.14
N VAL A 706 -1.29 14.69 1.86
CA VAL A 706 -1.03 15.95 2.54
C VAL A 706 -0.24 16.84 1.59
N ASP A 707 -0.65 18.10 1.39
CA ASP A 707 0.17 19.06 0.62
C ASP A 707 1.50 19.35 1.36
N PRO A 708 2.67 19.05 0.78
CA PRO A 708 3.96 19.35 1.42
C PRO A 708 4.15 20.85 1.68
N GLY A 709 3.49 21.73 0.94
CA GLY A 709 3.47 23.17 1.15
C GLY A 709 2.72 23.62 2.41
N GLU A 710 1.75 22.83 2.90
CA GLU A 710 1.11 23.03 4.20
C GLU A 710 1.88 22.33 5.33
N GLU A 711 2.52 21.18 5.04
CA GLU A 711 3.38 20.44 5.99
C GLU A 711 4.57 21.27 6.46
N VAL A 712 5.19 22.00 5.54
CA VAL A 712 6.50 22.62 5.75
C VAL A 712 6.44 23.98 6.48
N LYS A 713 5.27 24.61 6.60
CA LYS A 713 5.09 25.97 7.13
C LYS A 713 5.70 26.17 8.51
N TYR A 714 5.32 25.35 9.48
CA TYR A 714 5.89 25.39 10.83
C TYR A 714 7.41 25.13 10.80
N ARG A 715 7.87 24.14 10.01
CA ARG A 715 9.31 23.81 9.89
C ARG A 715 10.12 24.96 9.27
N VAL A 716 9.54 25.79 8.41
CA VAL A 716 10.18 27.00 7.87
C VAL A 716 10.39 28.04 8.97
N ASP A 717 9.43 28.25 9.88
CA ASP A 717 9.65 29.09 11.07
C ASP A 717 10.80 28.54 11.94
N THR A 718 10.85 27.23 12.20
CA THR A 718 11.97 26.61 12.93
C THR A 718 13.33 26.81 12.24
N LEU A 719 13.38 26.66 10.91
CA LEU A 719 14.60 26.86 10.12
C LEU A 719 15.03 28.33 10.06
N LEU A 720 14.08 29.27 10.05
CA LEU A 720 14.35 30.70 10.12
C LEU A 720 14.88 31.10 11.51
N MET A 721 14.42 30.46 12.59
CA MET A 721 14.98 30.63 13.94
C MET A 721 16.41 30.06 14.05
N ASP A 722 16.69 28.87 13.50
CA ASP A 722 18.06 28.31 13.42
C ASP A 722 18.98 29.23 12.58
N TYR A 723 18.49 29.74 11.44
CA TYR A 723 19.22 30.69 10.60
C TYR A 723 19.53 32.00 11.34
N GLN A 724 18.57 32.56 12.07
CA GLN A 724 18.79 33.75 12.91
C GLN A 724 19.82 33.48 14.01
N ALA A 725 19.71 32.36 14.72
CA ALA A 725 20.63 32.00 15.79
C ALA A 725 22.07 31.86 15.26
N LYS A 726 22.27 31.15 14.15
CA LYS A 726 23.60 30.99 13.54
C LYS A 726 24.18 32.31 13.05
N LEU A 727 23.38 33.18 12.41
CA LEU A 727 23.82 34.53 12.05
C LEU A 727 24.25 35.36 13.27
N LYS A 728 23.44 35.36 14.33
CA LYS A 728 23.70 36.09 15.58
C LYS A 728 24.99 35.63 16.28
N HIS A 729 25.35 34.36 16.14
CA HIS A 729 26.55 33.77 16.75
C HIS A 729 27.73 33.58 15.78
N GLY A 730 27.62 34.06 14.53
CA GLY A 730 28.70 33.98 13.53
C GLY A 730 29.03 32.56 13.06
N HIS A 731 28.07 31.63 13.14
CA HIS A 731 28.23 30.25 12.72
C HIS A 731 27.93 30.06 11.21
N ASP A 732 28.41 28.95 10.62
CA ASP A 732 28.05 28.59 9.25
C ASP A 732 26.53 28.49 9.08
N THR A 733 26.03 29.11 8.01
CA THR A 733 24.61 29.08 7.63
C THR A 733 24.32 28.25 6.39
N VAL A 734 25.32 27.78 5.64
CA VAL A 734 25.13 27.01 4.38
C VAL A 734 24.23 25.79 4.61
N SER A 735 24.48 25.06 5.70
CA SER A 735 23.65 23.91 6.13
C SER A 735 22.18 24.26 6.39
N VAL A 736 21.88 25.46 6.87
CA VAL A 736 20.50 25.92 7.16
C VAL A 736 19.86 26.50 5.91
N GLN A 737 20.61 27.27 5.11
CA GLN A 737 20.15 27.83 3.84
C GLN A 737 19.76 26.73 2.86
N ALA A 738 20.53 25.63 2.79
CA ALA A 738 20.17 24.46 1.99
C ALA A 738 18.84 23.83 2.46
N ARG A 739 18.69 23.59 3.77
CA ARG A 739 17.43 23.07 4.36
C ARG A 739 16.24 24.02 4.18
N LEU A 740 16.48 25.34 4.22
CA LEU A 740 15.46 26.37 4.04
C LEU A 740 15.02 26.48 2.57
N ALA A 741 15.95 26.50 1.61
CA ALA A 741 15.64 26.51 0.19
C ALA A 741 14.88 25.24 -0.23
N ASP A 742 15.36 24.09 0.25
CA ASP A 742 14.68 22.80 0.10
C ASP A 742 13.26 22.85 0.69
N ALA A 743 13.09 23.29 1.94
CA ALA A 743 11.80 23.43 2.61
C ALA A 743 10.84 24.38 1.87
N VAL A 744 11.32 25.54 1.43
CA VAL A 744 10.52 26.57 0.74
C VAL A 744 10.08 26.13 -0.66
N SER A 745 10.84 25.27 -1.34
CA SER A 745 10.56 24.86 -2.74
C SER A 745 9.17 24.26 -2.98
N VAL A 746 8.55 23.62 -1.97
CA VAL A 746 7.23 22.99 -2.07
C VAL A 746 6.06 23.87 -1.60
N MET A 747 6.33 25.07 -1.11
CA MET A 747 5.30 26.03 -0.67
C MET A 747 4.64 26.71 -1.88
N THR A 748 3.45 27.31 -1.69
CA THR A 748 2.84 28.14 -2.75
C THR A 748 3.70 29.37 -3.06
N PRO A 749 3.65 29.97 -4.26
CA PRO A 749 4.46 31.14 -4.61
C PRO A 749 4.33 32.32 -3.62
N GLU A 750 3.15 32.47 -3.00
CA GLU A 750 2.84 33.49 -2.00
C GLU A 750 3.55 33.19 -0.67
N ASP A 751 3.41 31.98 -0.14
CA ASP A 751 4.09 31.54 1.08
C ASP A 751 5.63 31.50 0.89
N GLN A 752 6.10 31.15 -0.31
CA GLN A 752 7.52 31.25 -0.67
C GLN A 752 8.02 32.69 -0.55
N GLN A 753 7.25 33.68 -1.01
CA GLN A 753 7.64 35.08 -0.93
C GLN A 753 7.67 35.57 0.53
N ILE A 754 6.67 35.19 1.33
CA ILE A 754 6.62 35.47 2.78
C ILE A 754 7.87 34.91 3.49
N ALA A 755 8.27 33.66 3.19
CA ALA A 755 9.46 33.04 3.75
C ALA A 755 10.76 33.77 3.32
N ARG A 756 10.87 34.16 2.04
CA ARG A 756 12.03 34.90 1.50
C ARG A 756 12.18 36.28 2.15
N ASP A 757 11.09 37.03 2.28
CA ASP A 757 11.11 38.37 2.88
C ASP A 757 11.43 38.31 4.38
N ARG A 758 10.96 37.28 5.10
CA ARG A 758 11.39 37.03 6.48
C ARG A 758 12.88 36.67 6.57
N GLY A 759 13.37 35.78 5.70
CA GLY A 759 14.79 35.40 5.66
C GLY A 759 15.70 36.61 5.37
N LYS A 760 15.27 37.49 4.45
CA LYS A 760 15.91 38.78 4.20
C LYS A 760 15.91 39.67 5.44
N ALA A 761 14.75 39.88 6.07
CA ALA A 761 14.64 40.71 7.27
C ALA A 761 15.52 40.21 8.42
N ILE A 762 15.62 38.90 8.63
CA ILE A 762 16.50 38.26 9.62
C ILE A 762 17.97 38.49 9.30
N ARG A 763 18.37 38.37 8.03
CA ARG A 763 19.75 38.65 7.60
C ARG A 763 20.12 40.12 7.76
N ASP A 764 19.19 41.01 7.44
CA ASP A 764 19.39 42.45 7.47
C ASP A 764 19.33 43.02 8.92
N ASN A 765 18.71 42.29 9.88
CA ASN A 765 18.81 42.53 11.33
C ASN A 765 18.75 41.23 12.18
N PRO A 766 19.87 40.53 12.41
CA PRO A 766 19.88 39.28 13.18
C PRO A 766 19.53 39.43 14.66
N ALA A 767 19.51 40.66 15.20
CA ALA A 767 19.15 40.94 16.58
C ALA A 767 17.64 41.25 16.78
N GLY A 768 16.86 41.35 15.70
CA GLY A 768 15.42 41.64 15.75
C GLY A 768 14.59 40.54 16.41
N GLN A 769 13.46 40.91 17.03
CA GLN A 769 12.48 39.95 17.54
C GLN A 769 11.44 39.64 16.45
N TYR A 770 11.45 38.41 15.93
CA TYR A 770 10.50 37.97 14.90
C TYR A 770 9.51 36.95 15.48
N ARG A 771 8.21 37.22 15.34
CA ARG A 771 7.15 36.25 15.67
C ARG A 771 7.08 35.17 14.59
N GLN A 772 6.65 33.96 14.94
CA GLN A 772 6.32 32.91 13.96
C GLN A 772 5.38 33.46 12.87
N LEU A 773 5.59 33.03 11.62
CA LEU A 773 4.76 33.33 10.46
C LEU A 773 3.46 32.52 10.49
N TRP A 774 3.51 31.24 10.89
CA TRP A 774 2.36 30.33 10.91
C TRP A 774 2.14 29.69 12.30
N PRO A 775 1.84 30.47 13.36
CA PRO A 775 1.67 29.97 14.74
C PRO A 775 0.43 29.06 14.95
N GLU A 776 -0.48 29.01 13.98
CA GLU A 776 -1.67 28.13 13.99
C GLU A 776 -1.43 26.77 13.32
N HIS A 777 -0.25 26.59 12.68
CA HIS A 777 0.15 25.34 12.04
C HIS A 777 0.83 24.42 13.06
N VAL A 778 0.49 23.13 12.98
CA VAL A 778 0.93 22.13 13.95
C VAL A 778 2.38 21.70 13.71
N ASP A 779 3.18 21.70 14.77
CA ASP A 779 4.45 20.96 14.81
C ASP A 779 4.15 19.46 14.75
N ARG A 780 4.38 18.84 13.58
CA ARG A 780 4.19 17.40 13.38
C ARG A 780 5.15 16.56 14.25
N ASP A 781 6.35 17.07 14.51
CA ASP A 781 7.41 16.30 15.16
C ASP A 781 7.22 16.35 16.68
N GLU A 782 6.88 17.52 17.24
CA GLU A 782 6.45 17.67 18.64
C GLU A 782 5.13 16.92 18.89
N LEU A 783 4.14 16.99 17.98
CA LEU A 783 2.88 16.24 18.12
C LEU A 783 3.14 14.72 18.14
N ALA A 784 3.95 14.21 17.22
CA ALA A 784 4.26 12.78 17.18
C ALA A 784 5.03 12.31 18.43
N ALA A 785 5.96 13.12 18.94
CA ALA A 785 6.63 12.87 20.21
C ALA A 785 5.64 12.89 21.40
N THR A 786 4.72 13.86 21.43
CA THR A 786 3.70 14.02 22.48
C THR A 786 2.72 12.85 22.52
N VAL A 787 2.28 12.37 21.35
CA VAL A 787 1.41 11.18 21.25
C VAL A 787 2.12 9.93 21.75
N ARG A 788 3.39 9.70 21.37
CA ARG A 788 4.17 8.54 21.84
C ARG A 788 4.48 8.63 23.35
N ALA A 789 4.76 9.82 23.87
CA ALA A 789 4.95 10.04 25.31
C ALA A 789 3.66 9.80 26.11
N TYR A 790 2.52 10.30 25.61
CA TYR A 790 1.21 10.07 26.22
C TYR A 790 0.85 8.57 26.26
N ALA A 791 1.10 7.84 25.17
CA ALA A 791 0.83 6.40 25.07
C ALA A 791 1.65 5.54 26.04
N ALA A 792 2.89 5.93 26.35
CA ALA A 792 3.71 5.27 27.35
C ALA A 792 3.31 5.65 28.80
N LEU A 793 2.88 6.90 28.99
CA LEU A 793 2.57 7.44 30.32
C LEU A 793 1.18 7.04 30.83
N ALA A 794 0.12 7.22 30.04
CA ALA A 794 -1.25 7.15 30.54
C ALA A 794 -1.64 5.77 31.11
N PRO A 795 -1.42 4.62 30.43
CA PRO A 795 -1.76 3.31 31.00
C PRO A 795 -0.98 3.01 32.29
N THR A 796 0.28 3.46 32.37
CA THR A 796 1.13 3.32 33.56
C THR A 796 0.56 4.11 34.74
N VAL A 797 0.19 5.38 34.52
CA VAL A 797 -0.39 6.27 35.54
C VAL A 797 -1.73 5.75 36.05
N GLU A 798 -2.55 5.17 35.18
CA GLU A 798 -3.84 4.58 35.54
C GLU A 798 -3.68 3.29 36.37
N ALA A 799 -2.75 2.42 35.99
CA ALA A 799 -2.43 1.21 36.78
C ALA A 799 -1.87 1.57 38.18
N THR A 800 -0.97 2.57 38.27
CA THR A 800 -0.50 3.09 39.57
C THR A 800 -1.63 3.73 40.37
N ALA A 801 -2.53 4.47 39.72
CA ALA A 801 -3.68 5.10 40.39
C ALA A 801 -4.64 4.08 41.03
N ALA A 802 -4.84 2.93 40.40
CA ALA A 802 -5.68 1.85 40.92
C ALA A 802 -5.00 1.02 42.04
N SER A 803 -3.69 1.19 42.26
CA SER A 803 -2.89 0.36 43.18
C SER A 803 -2.39 1.12 44.43
N ALA A 804 -2.85 2.35 44.64
CA ALA A 804 -2.24 3.29 45.58
C ALA A 804 -2.81 3.20 47.01
N ASP A 805 -2.33 2.23 47.80
CA ASP A 805 -2.58 2.13 49.26
C ASP A 805 -1.85 3.22 50.06
N GLY A 806 -2.28 4.48 49.89
CA GLY A 806 -2.14 5.55 50.90
C GLY A 806 -0.74 6.12 51.18
N THR A 807 0.31 5.80 50.42
CA THR A 807 1.65 6.35 50.63
C THR A 807 1.82 7.77 50.03
N ASP A 808 2.06 8.75 50.90
CA ASP A 808 2.07 10.19 50.57
C ASP A 808 3.13 10.58 49.51
N VAL A 809 4.26 9.88 49.46
CA VAL A 809 5.33 10.13 48.46
C VAL A 809 4.88 9.72 47.05
N ASP A 810 4.24 8.55 46.93
CA ASP A 810 3.77 8.01 45.65
C ASP A 810 2.53 8.76 45.15
N ALA A 811 1.66 9.20 46.06
CA ALA A 811 0.48 10.00 45.74
C ALA A 811 0.84 11.31 45.02
N ASN A 812 1.84 12.03 45.52
CA ASN A 812 2.32 13.29 44.93
C ASN A 812 3.00 13.08 43.57
N TRP A 813 3.80 12.02 43.41
CA TRP A 813 4.39 11.68 42.11
C TRP A 813 3.32 11.28 41.08
N ALA A 814 2.34 10.47 41.49
CA ALA A 814 1.24 10.04 40.64
C ALA A 814 0.35 11.22 40.22
N ALA A 815 0.07 12.18 41.11
CA ALA A 815 -0.61 13.43 40.76
C ALA A 815 0.15 14.19 39.67
N ALA A 816 1.46 14.44 39.86
CA ALA A 816 2.27 15.13 38.86
C ALA A 816 2.36 14.41 37.49
N GLN A 817 2.26 13.07 37.47
CA GLN A 817 2.16 12.33 36.20
C GLN A 817 0.75 12.38 35.58
N ARG A 818 -0.34 12.40 36.38
CA ARG A 818 -1.71 12.64 35.88
C ARG A 818 -1.82 14.02 35.24
N ASP A 819 -1.25 15.06 35.86
CA ASP A 819 -1.25 16.42 35.31
C ASP A 819 -0.47 16.50 33.99
N ARG A 820 0.66 15.81 33.88
CA ARG A 820 1.40 15.65 32.62
C ARG A 820 0.59 14.94 31.55
N ALA A 821 -0.01 13.79 31.87
CA ALA A 821 -0.83 13.03 30.92
C ALA A 821 -2.03 13.87 30.43
N THR A 822 -2.68 14.60 31.32
CA THR A 822 -3.78 15.52 31.02
C THR A 822 -3.32 16.67 30.13
N THR A 823 -2.15 17.26 30.43
CA THR A 823 -1.54 18.31 29.60
C THR A 823 -1.28 17.81 28.18
N MET A 824 -0.61 16.66 28.03
CA MET A 824 -0.36 16.03 26.73
C MET A 824 -1.65 15.72 25.97
N ARG A 825 -2.65 15.12 26.64
CA ARG A 825 -3.97 14.84 26.06
C ARG A 825 -4.63 16.11 25.51
N SER A 826 -4.55 17.22 26.24
CA SER A 826 -5.10 18.53 25.86
C SER A 826 -4.39 19.17 24.65
N GLN A 827 -3.07 18.99 24.53
CA GLN A 827 -2.26 19.46 23.41
C GLN A 827 -2.63 18.70 22.12
N ILE A 828 -2.73 17.38 22.20
CA ILE A 828 -3.14 16.52 21.08
C ILE A 828 -4.57 16.88 20.63
N ASP A 829 -5.48 17.08 21.59
CA ASP A 829 -6.85 17.52 21.32
C ASP A 829 -6.92 18.89 20.64
N LYS A 830 -6.08 19.85 21.04
CA LYS A 830 -5.99 21.16 20.38
C LYS A 830 -5.53 21.00 18.93
N ALA A 831 -4.53 20.16 18.66
CA ALA A 831 -4.07 19.88 17.31
C ALA A 831 -5.16 19.22 16.45
N ILE A 832 -5.90 18.24 16.99
CA ILE A 832 -7.04 17.60 16.31
C ILE A 832 -8.12 18.62 16.01
N ARG A 833 -8.58 19.40 17.01
CA ARG A 833 -9.71 20.33 16.89
C ARG A 833 -9.40 21.55 16.00
N SER A 834 -8.35 22.31 16.30
CA SER A 834 -8.09 23.62 15.67
C SER A 834 -6.76 23.70 14.91
N GLY A 835 -5.87 22.73 15.05
CA GLY A 835 -4.56 22.73 14.39
C GLY A 835 -4.65 22.71 12.86
N LYS A 836 -3.93 23.63 12.21
CA LYS A 836 -3.79 23.70 10.74
C LYS A 836 -2.64 22.84 10.24
N GLY A 837 -2.68 22.49 8.95
CA GLY A 837 -1.67 21.67 8.28
C GLY A 837 -1.82 20.15 8.48
N LEU A 838 -2.72 19.69 9.36
CA LEU A 838 -3.10 18.28 9.52
C LEU A 838 -4.29 17.92 8.62
N ASP A 839 -4.18 16.83 7.87
CA ASP A 839 -5.25 16.26 7.06
C ASP A 839 -6.34 15.57 7.92
N ARG A 840 -7.53 15.38 7.33
CA ARG A 840 -8.64 14.64 7.94
C ARG A 840 -8.27 13.20 8.29
N LEU A 841 -7.52 12.47 7.44
CA LEU A 841 -7.09 11.10 7.74
C LEU A 841 -6.10 11.07 8.91
N GLU A 842 -5.23 12.06 9.04
CA GLU A 842 -4.31 12.18 10.18
C GLU A 842 -5.07 12.47 11.47
N LYS A 843 -6.07 13.36 11.44
CA LYS A 843 -6.96 13.62 12.58
C LYS A 843 -7.77 12.39 12.98
N ASP A 844 -8.19 11.58 12.01
CA ASP A 844 -8.89 10.31 12.27
C ASP A 844 -7.95 9.25 12.87
N GLN A 845 -6.71 9.14 12.36
CA GLN A 845 -5.67 8.26 12.93
C GLN A 845 -5.30 8.67 14.37
N LEU A 846 -5.14 9.97 14.63
CA LEU A 846 -4.83 10.48 15.97
C LEU A 846 -5.93 10.12 16.98
N ARG A 847 -7.22 10.25 16.61
CA ARG A 847 -8.34 9.78 17.46
C ARG A 847 -8.33 8.26 17.66
N ALA A 848 -8.07 7.49 16.60
CA ALA A 848 -7.97 6.03 16.70
C ALA A 848 -6.81 5.57 17.60
N VAL A 849 -5.68 6.28 17.60
CA VAL A 849 -4.54 6.02 18.50
C VAL A 849 -4.86 6.42 19.94
N LEU A 850 -5.56 7.54 20.16
CA LEU A 850 -6.01 7.92 21.50
C LEU A 850 -7.00 6.90 22.09
N ALA A 851 -7.94 6.40 21.27
CA ALA A 851 -8.88 5.36 21.69
C ALA A 851 -8.18 4.02 22.02
N ASP A 852 -7.15 3.62 21.26
CA ASP A 852 -6.29 2.48 21.61
C ASP A 852 -5.57 2.70 22.96
N VAL A 853 -4.99 3.88 23.18
CA VAL A 853 -4.25 4.22 24.42
C VAL A 853 -5.17 4.25 25.65
N GLU A 854 -6.36 4.81 25.52
CA GLU A 854 -7.37 4.84 26.60
C GLU A 854 -8.00 3.47 26.87
N ALA A 855 -7.86 2.51 25.94
CA ALA A 855 -8.11 1.08 26.16
C ALA A 855 -6.87 0.34 26.74
N GLY A 856 -5.81 1.06 27.13
CA GLY A 856 -4.60 0.53 27.76
C GLY A 856 -3.49 0.06 26.81
N LYS A 857 -3.62 0.27 25.49
CA LYS A 857 -2.60 -0.15 24.52
C LYS A 857 -1.47 0.89 24.42
N THR A 858 -0.28 0.53 24.86
CA THR A 858 0.92 1.40 24.85
C THR A 858 1.59 1.53 23.48
N THR A 859 1.27 0.67 22.51
CA THR A 859 1.92 0.67 21.19
C THR A 859 1.26 1.64 20.21
N VAL A 860 1.97 2.71 19.86
CA VAL A 860 1.58 3.67 18.81
C VAL A 860 2.13 3.22 17.45
N PRO A 861 1.30 3.18 16.39
CA PRO A 861 1.74 2.79 15.05
C PRO A 861 2.99 3.51 14.56
N ASP A 862 3.83 2.83 13.78
CA ASP A 862 4.97 3.42 13.05
C ASP A 862 4.54 4.69 12.30
N MET A 863 3.48 4.56 11.49
CA MET A 863 2.96 5.59 10.62
C MET A 863 1.79 6.30 11.28
N LEU A 864 2.11 7.26 12.15
CA LEU A 864 1.13 8.11 12.85
C LEU A 864 0.54 9.21 11.94
N LEU A 865 1.34 9.72 11.00
CA LEU A 865 0.98 10.80 10.07
C LEU A 865 1.02 10.28 8.62
N ALA A 866 0.37 11.01 7.71
CA ALA A 866 0.14 10.59 6.33
C ALA A 866 0.94 11.42 5.31
N ASP A 867 1.82 12.30 5.78
CA ASP A 867 2.67 13.12 4.94
C ASP A 867 3.89 12.35 4.40
N ASP A 868 4.33 12.74 3.21
CA ASP A 868 5.48 12.13 2.53
C ASP A 868 6.79 12.27 3.31
N ARG A 869 6.95 13.30 4.14
CA ARG A 869 8.22 13.63 4.82
C ARG A 869 8.46 12.73 6.04
N THR A 870 7.45 12.52 6.87
CA THR A 870 7.51 11.56 7.98
C THR A 870 7.51 10.12 7.47
N THR A 871 6.75 9.82 6.40
CA THR A 871 6.75 8.49 5.78
C THR A 871 8.10 8.15 5.14
N ALA A 872 8.76 9.12 4.48
CA ALA A 872 10.11 8.95 3.96
C ALA A 872 11.19 8.89 5.06
N ALA A 873 10.93 9.40 6.28
CA ALA A 873 11.78 9.09 7.43
C ALA A 873 11.61 7.63 7.85
N LEU A 874 10.38 7.18 8.09
CA LEU A 874 10.06 5.81 8.47
C LEU A 874 10.63 4.75 7.49
N ASP A 875 10.44 4.92 6.18
CA ASP A 875 11.01 4.00 5.18
C ASP A 875 12.56 4.07 5.09
N ARG A 876 13.22 5.15 5.54
CA ARG A 876 14.69 5.24 5.69
C ARG A 876 15.18 4.59 6.97
N ASP A 877 14.50 4.79 8.10
CA ASP A 877 14.88 4.21 9.39
C ASP A 877 14.77 2.68 9.35
N ARG A 878 13.75 2.17 8.64
CA ARG A 878 13.62 0.74 8.29
C ARG A 878 14.73 0.24 7.36
N ALA A 879 15.24 1.07 6.45
CA ALA A 879 16.37 0.71 5.60
C ALA A 879 17.69 0.66 6.38
N ASP A 880 17.88 1.56 7.33
CA ASP A 880 19.00 1.49 8.29
C ASP A 880 18.88 0.24 9.17
N GLU A 881 17.72 -0.07 9.73
CA GLU A 881 17.52 -1.28 10.54
C GLU A 881 17.81 -2.56 9.75
N ILE A 882 17.27 -2.68 8.54
CA ILE A 882 17.55 -3.82 7.64
C ILE A 882 19.03 -3.87 7.28
N GLY A 883 19.67 -2.72 7.04
CA GLY A 883 21.11 -2.65 6.82
C GLY A 883 21.94 -3.15 8.00
N TYR A 884 21.60 -2.74 9.23
CA TYR A 884 22.24 -3.24 10.45
C TYR A 884 21.99 -4.74 10.65
N ARG A 885 20.77 -5.23 10.41
CA ARG A 885 20.42 -6.66 10.49
C ARG A 885 21.23 -7.50 9.48
N THR A 886 21.31 -7.06 8.23
CA THR A 886 22.11 -7.71 7.17
C THR A 886 23.59 -7.73 7.54
N ALA A 887 24.17 -6.59 7.91
CA ALA A 887 25.57 -6.53 8.33
C ALA A 887 25.86 -7.38 9.58
N ALA A 888 24.91 -7.48 10.52
CA ALA A 888 25.03 -8.34 11.70
C ALA A 888 24.87 -9.84 11.38
N ILE A 889 24.29 -10.23 10.24
CA ILE A 889 24.31 -11.61 9.72
C ILE A 889 25.66 -11.86 9.06
N ASN A 890 26.06 -11.01 8.11
CA ASN A 890 27.34 -11.10 7.39
C ASN A 890 28.55 -11.17 8.35
N ARG A 891 28.55 -10.34 9.39
CA ARG A 891 29.58 -10.34 10.43
C ARG A 891 29.64 -11.67 11.18
N ARG A 892 28.48 -12.27 11.51
CA ARG A 892 28.44 -13.56 12.22
C ARG A 892 28.99 -14.69 11.35
N GLU A 893 28.69 -14.72 10.04
CA GLU A 893 29.32 -15.69 9.13
C GLU A 893 30.87 -15.58 9.16
N VAL A 894 31.42 -14.36 9.18
CA VAL A 894 32.87 -14.14 9.31
C VAL A 894 33.41 -14.53 10.70
N GLU A 895 32.70 -14.23 11.79
CA GLU A 895 33.09 -14.63 13.15
C GLU A 895 33.01 -16.17 13.34
N GLU A 896 32.05 -16.85 12.71
CA GLU A 896 31.91 -18.31 12.67
C GLU A 896 33.05 -18.95 11.84
N ILE A 897 33.39 -18.40 10.67
CA ILE A 897 34.55 -18.86 9.88
C ILE A 897 35.85 -18.71 10.68
N LEU A 898 36.03 -17.60 11.40
CA LEU A 898 37.24 -17.34 12.18
C LEU A 898 37.34 -18.16 13.48
N SER A 899 36.23 -18.61 14.05
CA SER A 899 36.20 -19.41 15.28
C SER A 899 36.11 -20.92 15.03
N GLY A 900 35.49 -21.36 13.94
CA GLY A 900 35.39 -22.77 13.54
C GLY A 900 36.66 -23.36 12.90
N HIS A 901 37.70 -22.55 12.69
CA HIS A 901 38.99 -22.96 12.14
C HIS A 901 40.14 -22.62 13.09
N ALA A 902 41.31 -23.24 12.89
CA ALA A 902 42.52 -23.00 13.68
C ALA A 902 43.20 -21.65 13.35
N ALA A 903 42.46 -20.55 13.46
CA ALA A 903 43.00 -19.19 13.45
C ALA A 903 43.55 -18.83 14.85
N PRO A 904 44.69 -18.13 14.97
CA PRO A 904 45.18 -17.68 16.27
C PRO A 904 44.20 -16.72 16.94
N GLU A 905 43.82 -16.97 18.20
CA GLU A 905 42.91 -16.06 18.93
C GLU A 905 43.41 -14.62 18.98
N THR A 906 44.73 -14.42 19.08
CA THR A 906 45.36 -13.10 19.05
C THR A 906 45.07 -12.35 17.74
N ALA A 907 45.08 -13.07 16.62
CA ALA A 907 44.75 -12.52 15.30
C ALA A 907 43.25 -12.17 15.18
N VAL A 908 42.37 -13.05 15.67
CA VAL A 908 40.92 -12.81 15.68
C VAL A 908 40.56 -11.61 16.56
N ARG A 909 41.24 -11.44 17.70
CA ARG A 909 41.11 -10.25 18.55
C ARG A 909 41.64 -8.98 17.85
N SER A 910 42.78 -9.06 17.16
CA SER A 910 43.41 -7.87 16.55
C SER A 910 42.72 -7.33 15.29
N VAL A 911 41.76 -8.07 14.70
CA VAL A 911 40.96 -7.60 13.54
C VAL A 911 39.50 -7.29 13.89
N ARG A 912 39.12 -7.35 15.17
CA ARG A 912 37.74 -7.14 15.63
C ARG A 912 37.21 -5.75 15.27
N ASP A 913 38.07 -4.72 15.33
CA ASP A 913 37.69 -3.35 15.02
C ASP A 913 37.56 -3.13 13.51
N GLU A 914 38.44 -3.72 12.70
CA GLU A 914 38.35 -3.76 11.24
C GLU A 914 37.07 -4.47 10.78
N LEU A 915 36.72 -5.62 11.39
CA LEU A 915 35.45 -6.31 11.13
C LEU A 915 34.23 -5.48 11.58
N GLY A 916 34.37 -4.72 12.66
CA GLY A 916 33.37 -3.72 13.07
C GLY A 916 33.18 -2.60 12.03
N ARG A 917 34.27 -2.07 11.45
CA ARG A 917 34.23 -1.06 10.39
C ARG A 917 33.62 -1.61 9.10
N VAL A 918 33.99 -2.82 8.69
CA VAL A 918 33.38 -3.55 7.56
C VAL A 918 31.87 -3.67 7.77
N ALA A 919 31.42 -4.10 8.94
CA ALA A 919 29.99 -4.21 9.24
C ALA A 919 29.26 -2.84 9.19
N VAL A 920 29.90 -1.74 9.63
CA VAL A 920 29.31 -0.39 9.54
C VAL A 920 29.18 0.09 8.09
N GLU A 921 30.19 -0.11 7.24
CA GLU A 921 30.11 0.28 5.83
C GLU A 921 29.18 -0.64 5.02
N GLN A 922 29.10 -1.94 5.36
CA GLN A 922 28.10 -2.86 4.79
C GLN A 922 26.67 -2.46 5.19
N ALA A 923 26.44 -2.06 6.44
CA ALA A 923 25.14 -1.55 6.88
C ALA A 923 24.74 -0.28 6.12
N ARG A 924 25.67 0.66 5.91
CA ARG A 924 25.44 1.87 5.10
C ARG A 924 25.16 1.55 3.63
N LEU A 925 25.87 0.57 3.06
CA LEU A 925 25.64 0.09 1.71
C LEU A 925 24.24 -0.53 1.60
N ALA A 926 23.88 -1.44 2.51
CA ALA A 926 22.57 -2.11 2.56
C ALA A 926 21.39 -1.15 2.81
N ALA A 927 21.60 -0.09 3.59
CA ALA A 927 20.62 0.99 3.79
C ALA A 927 20.56 2.01 2.62
N GLY A 928 21.36 1.81 1.57
CA GLY A 928 21.41 2.68 0.40
C GLY A 928 22.04 4.06 0.66
N ARG A 929 22.76 4.22 1.79
CA ARG A 929 23.42 5.49 2.18
C ARG A 929 24.70 5.75 1.38
N THR A 930 25.41 4.69 0.96
CA THR A 930 26.61 4.73 0.11
C THR A 930 26.36 3.96 -1.20
N SER A 931 27.11 4.22 -2.27
CA SER A 931 27.13 3.32 -3.43
C SER A 931 28.19 2.22 -3.25
N LEU A 932 28.07 1.13 -4.02
CA LEU A 932 29.08 0.06 -4.06
C LEU A 932 30.49 0.61 -4.35
N ARG A 933 30.59 1.61 -5.23
CA ARG A 933 31.85 2.30 -5.55
C ARG A 933 32.42 3.09 -4.37
N ASP A 934 31.56 3.67 -3.54
CA ASP A 934 32.01 4.42 -2.36
C ASP A 934 32.44 3.47 -1.25
N TYR A 935 31.72 2.35 -1.08
CA TYR A 935 32.10 1.23 -0.20
C TYR A 935 33.49 0.68 -0.58
N GLU A 936 33.70 0.35 -1.86
CA GLU A 936 35.01 -0.10 -2.38
C GLU A 936 36.09 0.99 -2.20
N GLY A 937 35.71 2.26 -2.35
CA GLY A 937 36.57 3.41 -2.07
C GLY A 937 37.02 3.53 -0.60
N THR A 938 36.36 2.88 0.36
CA THR A 938 36.81 2.84 1.76
C THR A 938 38.00 1.92 1.98
N GLY A 939 38.19 0.91 1.12
CA GLY A 939 39.19 -0.16 1.29
C GLY A 939 39.02 -0.96 2.60
N ALA A 940 37.79 -1.14 3.08
CA ALA A 940 37.53 -1.78 4.38
C ALA A 940 37.85 -3.29 4.37
N ASP A 941 37.43 -4.01 3.34
CA ASP A 941 37.67 -5.45 3.20
C ASP A 941 39.15 -5.78 3.02
N GLU A 942 39.90 -4.95 2.28
CA GLU A 942 41.34 -5.08 2.11
C GLU A 942 42.10 -4.88 3.43
N LYS A 943 41.64 -3.96 4.28
CA LYS A 943 42.23 -3.73 5.63
C LYS A 943 41.99 -4.91 6.55
N LEU A 944 40.78 -5.47 6.56
CA LEU A 944 40.44 -6.68 7.31
C LEU A 944 41.29 -7.88 6.82
N LEU A 945 41.36 -8.10 5.51
CA LEU A 945 42.17 -9.17 4.92
C LEU A 945 43.68 -9.00 5.17
N ALA A 946 44.19 -7.77 5.15
CA ALA A 946 45.58 -7.47 5.51
C ALA A 946 45.86 -7.74 6.99
N GLY A 947 44.94 -7.38 7.89
CA GLY A 947 45.03 -7.71 9.32
C GLY A 947 45.06 -9.23 9.57
N LEU A 948 44.25 -10.01 8.84
CA LEU A 948 44.25 -11.47 8.90
C LEU A 948 45.57 -12.09 8.38
N VAL A 949 46.22 -11.47 7.38
CA VAL A 949 47.57 -11.86 6.94
C VAL A 949 48.61 -11.54 8.02
N ALA A 950 48.59 -10.33 8.59
CA ALA A 950 49.53 -9.90 9.63
C ALA A 950 49.41 -10.75 10.92
N GLY A 951 48.20 -11.17 11.28
CA GLY A 951 47.95 -12.10 12.39
C GLY A 951 48.28 -13.57 12.09
N GLY A 952 48.76 -13.91 10.89
CA GLY A 952 49.16 -15.28 10.53
C GLY A 952 48.00 -16.26 10.32
N VAL A 953 46.77 -15.79 10.06
CA VAL A 953 45.61 -16.65 9.82
C VAL A 953 45.83 -17.50 8.55
N PRO A 954 45.61 -18.84 8.57
CA PRO A 954 45.90 -19.71 7.43
C PRO A 954 45.17 -19.33 6.15
N GLU A 955 45.83 -19.49 4.99
CA GLU A 955 45.28 -19.08 3.70
C GLU A 955 43.90 -19.70 3.36
N PRO A 956 43.61 -20.99 3.61
CA PRO A 956 42.29 -21.55 3.37
C PRO A 956 41.17 -20.80 4.13
N VAL A 957 41.46 -20.33 5.35
CA VAL A 957 40.52 -19.55 6.17
C VAL A 957 40.38 -18.13 5.61
N ARG A 958 41.49 -17.47 5.24
CA ARG A 958 41.45 -16.14 4.59
C ARG A 958 40.67 -16.16 3.27
N ASN A 959 40.75 -17.26 2.52
CA ASN A 959 40.01 -17.44 1.26
C ASN A 959 38.51 -17.70 1.51
N GLN A 960 38.13 -18.36 2.62
CA GLN A 960 36.73 -18.43 3.05
C GLN A 960 36.21 -17.06 3.49
N VAL A 961 36.95 -16.32 4.32
CA VAL A 961 36.57 -14.96 4.76
C VAL A 961 36.40 -14.03 3.56
N ARG A 962 37.32 -14.02 2.58
CA ARG A 962 37.16 -13.22 1.36
C ARG A 962 35.83 -13.54 0.64
N LYS A 963 35.50 -14.83 0.48
CA LYS A 963 34.25 -15.24 -0.14
C LYS A 963 33.01 -14.80 0.65
N ALA A 964 33.05 -14.85 1.98
CA ALA A 964 31.97 -14.34 2.82
C ALA A 964 31.82 -12.81 2.67
N LEU A 965 32.93 -12.07 2.61
CA LEU A 965 32.92 -10.62 2.34
C LEU A 965 32.39 -10.29 0.93
N ASP A 966 32.73 -11.09 -0.09
CA ASP A 966 32.19 -10.95 -1.44
C ASP A 966 30.67 -11.16 -1.48
N ASN A 967 30.16 -12.25 -0.88
CA ASN A 967 28.72 -12.49 -0.72
C ASN A 967 28.03 -11.33 0.01
N ALA A 968 28.61 -10.93 1.15
CA ALA A 968 28.10 -9.88 2.02
C ALA A 968 28.01 -8.52 1.32
N ARG A 969 29.01 -8.19 0.48
CA ARG A 969 29.04 -7.00 -0.38
C ARG A 969 27.96 -7.06 -1.46
N GLU A 970 27.75 -8.19 -2.11
CA GLU A 970 26.68 -8.36 -3.11
C GLU A 970 25.28 -8.22 -2.49
N ASP A 971 24.97 -8.93 -1.40
CA ASP A 971 23.64 -8.84 -0.76
C ASP A 971 23.39 -7.46 -0.12
N SER A 972 24.43 -6.82 0.42
CA SER A 972 24.35 -5.41 0.86
C SER A 972 24.07 -4.48 -0.32
N ALA A 973 24.79 -4.60 -1.45
CA ALA A 973 24.56 -3.77 -2.63
C ALA A 973 23.14 -3.94 -3.20
N VAL A 974 22.64 -5.17 -3.30
CA VAL A 974 21.27 -5.45 -3.76
C VAL A 974 20.22 -4.82 -2.85
N THR A 975 20.40 -4.92 -1.53
CA THR A 975 19.50 -4.29 -0.54
C THR A 975 19.57 -2.77 -0.64
N GLY A 976 20.77 -2.21 -0.81
CA GLY A 976 21.03 -0.77 -0.98
C GLY A 976 20.41 -0.16 -2.23
N HIS A 977 20.45 -0.88 -3.35
CA HIS A 977 19.75 -0.46 -4.57
C HIS A 977 18.23 -0.37 -4.36
N GLN A 978 17.67 -1.23 -3.51
CA GLN A 978 16.25 -1.25 -3.21
C GLN A 978 15.86 -0.15 -2.21
N ALA A 979 16.70 0.10 -1.19
CA ALA A 979 16.58 1.25 -0.30
C ALA A 979 16.61 2.58 -1.09
N ARG A 980 17.59 2.72 -1.99
CA ARG A 980 17.73 3.93 -2.82
C ARG A 980 16.51 4.14 -3.71
N ARG A 981 16.02 3.12 -4.42
CA ARG A 981 14.79 3.26 -5.23
C ARG A 981 13.54 3.69 -4.47
N ILE A 982 13.46 3.44 -3.17
CA ILE A 982 12.38 3.95 -2.31
C ILE A 982 12.62 5.42 -1.95
N GLN A 983 13.85 5.77 -1.59
CA GLN A 983 14.27 7.16 -1.33
C GLN A 983 14.10 8.04 -2.59
N ASP A 984 14.48 7.54 -3.75
CA ASP A 984 14.30 8.17 -5.06
C ASP A 984 12.82 8.46 -5.32
N ARG A 985 11.91 7.49 -5.14
CA ARG A 985 10.46 7.72 -5.35
C ARG A 985 9.85 8.76 -4.38
N TRP A 986 10.38 8.87 -3.16
CA TRP A 986 9.98 9.93 -2.23
C TRP A 986 10.55 11.30 -2.66
N ALA A 987 11.75 11.34 -3.23
CA ALA A 987 12.30 12.54 -3.85
C ALA A 987 11.50 12.96 -5.09
N ASP A 988 11.23 12.05 -6.04
CA ASP A 988 10.44 12.28 -7.26
C ASP A 988 9.09 12.94 -6.96
N ARG A 989 8.33 12.37 -5.99
CA ARG A 989 7.01 12.88 -5.58
C ARG A 989 7.08 14.31 -5.04
N ARG A 990 8.16 14.63 -4.33
CA ARG A 990 8.39 15.94 -3.74
C ARG A 990 8.92 16.96 -4.74
N GLU A 991 9.81 16.54 -5.64
CA GLU A 991 10.29 17.34 -6.76
C GLU A 991 9.14 17.67 -7.73
N ALA A 992 8.23 16.74 -7.98
CA ALA A 992 7.03 17.00 -8.78
C ALA A 992 6.17 18.16 -8.20
N VAL A 993 6.01 18.23 -6.87
CA VAL A 993 5.36 19.39 -6.22
C VAL A 993 6.23 20.64 -6.35
N ALA A 994 7.54 20.57 -6.08
CA ALA A 994 8.41 21.73 -6.19
C ALA A 994 8.45 22.32 -7.62
N VAL A 995 8.40 21.48 -8.65
CA VAL A 995 8.31 21.89 -10.06
C VAL A 995 6.95 22.52 -10.36
N GLN A 996 5.83 21.98 -9.84
CA GLN A 996 4.50 22.59 -9.99
C GLN A 996 4.34 23.93 -9.22
N ARG A 997 5.06 24.10 -8.11
CA ARG A 997 5.04 25.30 -7.27
C ARG A 997 6.10 26.34 -7.68
N THR A 998 7.08 25.98 -8.49
CA THR A 998 8.05 26.91 -9.06
C THR A 998 7.38 27.63 -10.24
N PRO A 999 7.24 28.97 -10.23
CA PRO A 999 6.69 29.68 -11.37
C PRO A 999 7.58 29.49 -12.60
N GLU A 1000 6.98 29.38 -13.79
CA GLU A 1000 7.74 29.18 -15.03
C GLU A 1000 8.83 30.24 -15.17
N GLY A 1001 10.08 29.78 -15.29
CA GLY A 1001 11.22 30.66 -15.42
C GLY A 1001 11.12 31.50 -16.69
N PRO A 1002 11.61 32.76 -16.69
CA PRO A 1002 11.60 33.58 -17.89
C PRO A 1002 12.29 32.86 -19.05
N ALA A 1003 11.70 32.97 -20.25
CA ALA A 1003 12.07 32.20 -21.43
C ALA A 1003 13.59 32.22 -21.69
N TYR A 1004 14.12 31.14 -22.30
CA TYR A 1004 15.57 30.94 -22.39
C TYR A 1004 16.34 32.15 -22.97
N ASP A 1005 15.78 32.82 -23.97
CA ASP A 1005 16.39 33.98 -24.63
C ASP A 1005 16.02 35.34 -24.01
N SER A 1006 15.25 35.38 -22.91
CA SER A 1006 14.69 36.64 -22.39
C SER A 1006 15.77 37.60 -21.86
N PRO A 1007 15.51 38.93 -21.85
CA PRO A 1007 16.38 39.90 -21.18
C PRO A 1007 16.52 39.63 -19.68
N GLU A 1008 15.43 39.21 -19.02
CA GLU A 1008 15.33 38.98 -17.58
C GLU A 1008 16.18 37.78 -17.15
N ARG A 1009 16.13 36.67 -17.90
CA ARG A 1009 17.01 35.50 -17.66
C ARG A 1009 18.48 35.90 -17.78
N ARG A 1010 18.83 36.67 -18.81
CA ARG A 1010 20.22 37.15 -19.04
C ARG A 1010 20.68 38.13 -17.95
N ALA A 1011 19.79 39.00 -17.47
CA ALA A 1011 20.07 39.90 -16.34
C ALA A 1011 20.28 39.12 -15.02
N GLY A 1012 19.46 38.09 -14.77
CA GLY A 1012 19.62 37.18 -13.63
C GLY A 1012 20.93 36.39 -13.68
N LEU A 1013 21.27 35.80 -14.84
CA LEU A 1013 22.55 35.13 -15.06
C LEU A 1013 23.73 36.08 -14.81
N ALA A 1014 23.66 37.31 -15.33
CA ALA A 1014 24.67 38.33 -15.09
C ALA A 1014 24.83 38.68 -13.60
N HIS A 1015 23.73 38.75 -12.85
CA HIS A 1015 23.76 38.97 -11.39
C HIS A 1015 24.44 37.81 -10.66
N ASN A 1016 24.04 36.57 -10.97
CA ASN A 1016 24.59 35.37 -10.33
C ASN A 1016 26.09 35.18 -10.59
N LEU A 1017 26.56 35.42 -11.82
CA LEU A 1017 27.98 35.33 -12.16
C LEU A 1017 28.83 36.42 -11.43
N ARG A 1018 28.30 37.63 -11.26
CA ARG A 1018 28.95 38.69 -10.45
C ARG A 1018 29.01 38.31 -8.97
N ASN A 1019 27.94 37.74 -8.43
CA ASN A 1019 27.89 37.27 -7.04
C ASN A 1019 28.85 36.09 -6.78
N ALA A 1020 29.14 35.28 -7.81
CA ALA A 1020 30.16 34.24 -7.77
C ALA A 1020 31.61 34.74 -7.91
N GLY A 1021 31.82 36.07 -7.98
CA GLY A 1021 33.14 36.70 -8.00
C GLY A 1021 33.82 36.81 -9.36
N LEU A 1022 33.14 36.45 -10.45
CA LEU A 1022 33.70 36.58 -11.81
C LEU A 1022 33.84 38.06 -12.21
N SER A 1023 34.90 38.38 -12.93
CA SER A 1023 35.16 39.73 -13.44
C SER A 1023 34.09 40.18 -14.44
N PRO A 1024 33.92 41.51 -14.67
CA PRO A 1024 32.97 42.02 -15.66
C PRO A 1024 33.17 41.46 -17.08
N ASP A 1025 34.40 41.08 -17.45
CA ASP A 1025 34.72 40.47 -18.74
C ASP A 1025 34.34 39.00 -18.82
N GLU A 1026 34.65 38.20 -17.79
CA GLU A 1026 34.21 36.80 -17.72
C GLU A 1026 32.67 36.70 -17.66
N VAL A 1027 32.02 37.62 -16.95
CA VAL A 1027 30.54 37.74 -16.93
C VAL A 1027 30.01 38.02 -18.34
N ARG A 1028 30.60 38.98 -19.07
CA ARG A 1028 30.22 39.28 -20.47
C ARG A 1028 30.42 38.06 -21.38
N GLN A 1029 31.56 37.38 -21.28
CA GLN A 1029 31.87 36.19 -22.09
C GLN A 1029 30.90 35.03 -21.83
N ASN A 1030 30.58 34.75 -20.56
CA ASN A 1030 29.64 33.69 -20.19
C ASN A 1030 28.21 33.98 -20.69
N ILE A 1031 27.74 35.22 -20.60
CA ILE A 1031 26.42 35.61 -21.15
C ILE A 1031 26.39 35.47 -22.68
N ALA A 1032 27.47 35.84 -23.38
CA ALA A 1032 27.58 35.65 -24.82
C ALA A 1032 27.61 34.16 -25.23
N ALA A 1033 28.31 33.31 -24.47
CA ALA A 1033 28.39 31.87 -24.69
C ALA A 1033 27.10 31.10 -24.33
N ASP A 1034 26.25 31.65 -23.47
CA ASP A 1034 24.91 31.16 -23.16
C ASP A 1034 23.88 31.58 -24.23
N GLY A 1035 23.93 32.85 -24.66
CA GLY A 1035 23.06 33.39 -25.72
C GLY A 1035 23.35 32.89 -27.14
N GLY A 1036 24.47 32.18 -27.35
CA GLY A 1036 24.76 31.47 -28.61
C GLY A 1036 24.04 30.11 -28.76
N ARG A 1037 23.18 29.72 -27.82
CA ARG A 1037 22.57 28.38 -27.76
C ARG A 1037 21.10 28.42 -28.15
N ALA A 1038 20.77 27.91 -29.33
CA ALA A 1038 19.41 27.98 -29.90
C ALA A 1038 18.32 27.15 -29.16
N LYS A 1039 18.67 26.40 -28.12
CA LYS A 1039 17.75 25.66 -27.23
C LYS A 1039 18.38 25.52 -25.82
N PRO A 1040 17.57 25.41 -24.75
CA PRO A 1040 18.08 25.02 -23.44
C PRO A 1040 18.72 23.62 -23.50
N PRO A 1041 19.79 23.36 -22.72
CA PRO A 1041 20.45 22.05 -22.69
C PRO A 1041 19.55 21.02 -21.98
N SER A 1042 18.83 20.21 -22.77
CA SER A 1042 17.90 19.18 -22.28
C SER A 1042 18.61 17.91 -21.78
N THR A 1043 19.64 18.07 -20.94
CA THR A 1043 20.29 16.99 -20.19
C THR A 1043 21.07 17.58 -19.00
N PRO A 1044 21.02 16.99 -17.79
CA PRO A 1044 21.92 17.37 -16.72
C PRO A 1044 23.37 17.13 -17.14
N VAL A 1045 24.16 18.20 -17.25
CA VAL A 1045 25.61 18.08 -17.35
C VAL A 1045 26.11 17.56 -16.01
N GLN A 1046 26.73 16.38 -16.00
CA GLN A 1046 27.36 15.84 -14.79
C GLN A 1046 28.33 16.87 -14.22
N ALA A 1047 28.26 17.10 -12.90
CA ALA A 1047 29.17 18.03 -12.23
C ALA A 1047 30.63 17.71 -12.59
N PRO A 1048 31.48 18.73 -12.80
CA PRO A 1048 32.87 18.51 -13.17
C PRO A 1048 33.54 17.66 -12.09
N ALA A 1049 33.96 16.45 -12.47
CA ALA A 1049 34.63 15.54 -11.54
C ALA A 1049 35.90 16.21 -10.99
N PRO A 1050 36.23 16.02 -9.70
CA PRO A 1050 37.49 16.51 -9.15
C PRO A 1050 38.66 15.98 -9.99
N GLU A 1051 39.68 16.83 -10.15
CA GLU A 1051 40.65 16.74 -11.23
C GLU A 1051 41.18 15.33 -11.49
N LYS A 1052 41.03 14.87 -12.74
CA LYS A 1052 41.61 13.60 -13.18
C LYS A 1052 43.13 13.68 -13.10
N LYS A 1053 43.71 13.16 -12.02
CA LYS A 1053 45.15 12.86 -11.95
C LYS A 1053 45.58 12.13 -13.22
N VAL A 1054 46.64 12.63 -13.84
CA VAL A 1054 47.14 12.16 -15.14
C VAL A 1054 47.42 10.65 -15.07
N ARG A 1055 46.73 9.87 -15.90
CA ARG A 1055 47.09 8.45 -16.12
C ARG A 1055 48.37 8.41 -16.94
N LEU A 1056 49.50 8.17 -16.29
CA LEU A 1056 50.71 7.69 -16.95
C LEU A 1056 50.47 6.27 -17.47
N THR A 1057 50.02 6.15 -18.71
CA THR A 1057 50.01 4.89 -19.44
C THR A 1057 51.35 4.69 -20.14
N THR A 1058 52.03 3.58 -19.87
CA THR A 1058 53.24 3.17 -20.59
C THR A 1058 52.96 3.10 -22.10
N PRO A 1059 53.86 3.56 -22.99
CA PRO A 1059 53.61 3.55 -24.42
C PRO A 1059 53.47 2.13 -24.99
N GLY A 1060 52.46 1.92 -25.83
CA GLY A 1060 52.37 0.73 -26.69
C GLY A 1060 51.52 -0.43 -26.16
N THR A 1061 50.20 -0.36 -26.38
CA THR A 1061 49.44 -1.39 -27.12
C THR A 1061 48.16 -0.72 -27.63
N GLY A 1062 47.82 -0.94 -28.90
CA GLY A 1062 46.76 -0.18 -29.58
C GLY A 1062 45.36 -0.76 -29.43
N LEU A 1063 44.38 0.14 -29.57
CA LEU A 1063 43.12 -0.05 -30.31
C LEU A 1063 42.44 -1.45 -30.27
N GLN A 1064 41.29 -1.49 -29.60
CA GLN A 1064 40.04 -1.58 -30.37
C GLN A 1064 38.91 -0.81 -29.67
N GLN A 1065 38.12 -0.05 -30.45
CA GLN A 1065 36.99 0.74 -29.97
C GLN A 1065 35.69 -0.04 -30.18
N ALA A 1066 34.90 -0.23 -29.12
CA ALA A 1066 33.51 -0.64 -29.25
C ALA A 1066 32.62 0.61 -29.39
N TYR A 1067 32.27 0.96 -30.63
CA TYR A 1067 31.29 2.03 -30.90
C TYR A 1067 29.86 1.51 -30.68
N ASN A 1068 29.18 2.02 -29.66
CA ASN A 1068 27.74 1.87 -29.47
C ASN A 1068 27.02 3.16 -29.90
N ARG A 1069 26.15 3.09 -30.91
CA ARG A 1069 24.97 3.96 -31.04
C ARG A 1069 23.91 3.39 -31.97
N ALA A 1070 22.65 3.75 -31.71
CA ALA A 1070 21.47 3.22 -32.38
C ALA A 1070 20.87 4.21 -33.39
N ASN A 1071 19.82 3.75 -34.09
CA ASN A 1071 19.04 4.49 -35.09
C ASN A 1071 18.48 5.84 -34.57
N GLY A 1072 18.20 6.83 -35.43
CA GLY A 1072 18.41 6.91 -36.89
C GLY A 1072 17.48 7.92 -37.59
N ARG A 1073 17.52 7.95 -38.93
CA ARG A 1073 16.82 8.89 -39.86
C ARG A 1073 17.38 10.35 -39.81
N ASP A 1074 17.40 11.12 -40.90
CA ASP A 1074 16.81 10.93 -42.24
C ASP A 1074 17.73 11.49 -43.37
N GLN A 1075 17.43 11.12 -44.62
CA GLN A 1075 17.86 11.65 -45.94
C GLN A 1075 19.14 12.53 -46.10
N GLY A 1076 20.02 12.10 -47.01
CA GLY A 1076 21.06 12.92 -47.65
C GLY A 1076 21.73 12.19 -48.82
N ILE A 1077 21.94 12.87 -49.95
CA ILE A 1077 22.57 12.33 -51.19
C ILE A 1077 24.03 12.81 -51.26
N GLY A 1078 24.94 11.96 -51.75
CA GLY A 1078 26.31 12.36 -52.12
C GLY A 1078 27.26 11.18 -52.32
N ASP A 1079 27.40 10.76 -53.58
CA ASP A 1079 28.46 9.97 -54.25
C ASP A 1079 29.34 9.00 -53.41
#